data_AF-A0A8F6R4L7-F1
#
_entry.id   AF-A0A8F6R4L7-F1
#
_cell.length_a   1.000
_cell.length_b   1.000
_cell.length_c   1.000
_cell.angle_alpha   90.00
_cell.angle_beta   90.00
_cell.angle_gamma   90.00
#
_symmetry.space_group_name_H-M   'P 1'
#
loop_
_entity.id
_entity.type
_entity.pdbx_description
1 polymer ?
#
loop_
_entity_poly.entity_id
_entity_poly.type
_entity_poly.pdbx_seq_one_letter_code
_entity_poly.pdbx_strand_id
1 'polypeptide(L)'
;MSNNFLLLKSDWTDLFNYAVKAKNNISEDPSIACVHMRCFAEHLVDVLYQHLNLNTPQPNSLFTRLDQHEFKQLIPEVIQSGLHMVRMIGNKAAHGQHIESQIAIDLLADLNDLTAWFIHFMPSHSFTSGVDIVQKSPSGTTGVAHSSDELLQIKTAEIQQLHALAQPQLRSKHHLQLLDTFAEYDLTDDQQHLVKQLDQFFSTKSPQVFLLKGYAGTGKTFITKGLTEYFKSIRRNYVLAAPTGKAAKVIEQKTGSKASTIHKAIYAINDIKQYKEEVEGSETYKFYASLAANDDPVDTVYIIDEASMVSDHYQESEFFRFGSGYLLQDLLEYINLDHNDHQKKIIFIGDNAQLPPVGMNLSPALSEHYLTTEYGIQLIGYELREVVRQKSESGVLYHASQLRQAMENNVFNQLVIETHFDDVHRLHYDEFMSSYLAVSNGKMSADTIVLAQSNADVAAYNQRIREHFFPEKIELQPRDKIIVVNNYYDPVSGKMIANGEFGMVKQVHGEKEIRHVTIRCKNKNTEQVEEIAIELLFRDVQLVLKDLDGRPYYIDCKIVENLLDSAHADLVSDESKAIYVDFCIRHPRLKPNSVEFKDTLKADPYFNALKIKYGYAITCHKAQGSEWKHVFVKCKTHTNPLSAAYFRWFYTAITRTSVELHLIDPPNIPLGGGLTPIQPSYIPEHLQQTASDLNDELHPTDDVTVTATCDKEQHDQAIALGIPQDNACLMSIFNRVQALIAGSEFRILEIKHQQYQEAYRFVDQHNDVIKIAIHYNSKHNVSSVRTQNMSANSSQLEQRLSALKRPTASMTPEAEDTTITFEQEFLAQFHQRLINLCEPRSVEIMQVQQKEWYQIYTFKKQQDIAVFKIWYSAKQRFSRFQAELKQCSSMPFVQEINQLLTEDLAV
;
A
#
# COMPACT_ATOMS: atom_id res chain seq x y z
N MET A 1 34.99 -45.34 4.13
CA MET A 1 35.29 -43.90 4.22
C MET A 1 36.56 -43.73 5.04
N SER A 2 37.49 -42.87 4.61
CA SER A 2 38.57 -42.41 5.49
C SER A 2 37.93 -41.75 6.71
N ASN A 3 38.28 -42.22 7.91
CA ASN A 3 37.72 -41.68 9.14
C ASN A 3 38.53 -40.43 9.52
N ASN A 4 38.20 -39.29 8.92
CA ASN A 4 38.93 -38.04 9.12
C ASN A 4 38.87 -37.58 10.58
N PHE A 5 37.86 -38.03 11.34
CA PHE A 5 37.79 -37.78 12.78
C PHE A 5 39.01 -38.29 13.54
N LEU A 6 39.69 -39.37 13.10
CA LEU A 6 40.89 -39.87 13.79
C LEU A 6 42.03 -38.84 13.83
N LEU A 7 42.08 -37.95 12.85
CA LEU A 7 43.08 -36.89 12.75
C LEU A 7 42.84 -35.77 13.77
N LEU A 8 41.64 -35.68 14.36
CA LEU A 8 41.32 -34.71 15.41
C LEU A 8 41.85 -35.13 16.79
N LYS A 9 42.21 -36.41 16.96
CA LYS A 9 42.48 -37.02 18.27
C LYS A 9 43.65 -36.37 19.02
N SER A 10 44.66 -35.86 18.31
CA SER A 10 45.84 -35.22 18.90
C SER A 10 45.59 -33.78 19.32
N ASP A 11 45.03 -32.96 18.43
CA ASP A 11 45.04 -31.51 18.56
C ASP A 11 43.67 -30.92 18.93
N TRP A 12 42.57 -31.66 18.71
CA TRP A 12 41.20 -31.21 19.00
C TRP A 12 40.36 -32.33 19.64
N THR A 13 40.73 -32.72 20.87
CA THR A 13 40.13 -33.86 21.58
C THR A 13 38.61 -33.71 21.80
N ASP A 14 38.11 -32.49 22.04
CA ASP A 14 36.67 -32.26 22.22
C ASP A 14 35.87 -32.54 20.94
N LEU A 15 36.36 -32.06 19.79
CA LEU A 15 35.78 -32.38 18.48
C LEU A 15 35.80 -33.89 18.23
N PHE A 16 36.92 -34.55 18.52
CA PHE A 16 37.01 -36.01 18.41
C PHE A 16 35.96 -36.72 19.29
N ASN A 17 35.79 -36.29 20.54
CA ASN A 17 34.84 -36.88 21.47
C ASN A 17 33.38 -36.76 20.98
N TYR A 18 32.98 -35.59 20.46
CA TYR A 18 31.65 -35.42 19.87
C TYR A 18 31.44 -36.28 18.63
N ALA A 19 32.44 -36.38 17.75
CA ALA A 19 32.37 -37.23 16.57
C ALA A 19 32.21 -38.72 16.93
N VAL A 20 32.93 -39.20 17.96
CA VAL A 20 32.79 -40.57 18.48
C VAL A 20 31.42 -40.81 19.08
N LYS A 21 30.90 -39.87 19.91
CA LYS A 21 29.55 -39.96 20.47
C LYS A 21 28.48 -40.01 19.38
N ALA A 22 28.59 -39.13 18.37
CA ALA A 22 27.68 -39.13 17.22
C ALA A 22 27.71 -40.48 16.48
N LYS A 23 28.91 -41.02 16.23
CA LYS A 23 29.08 -42.30 15.54
C LYS A 23 28.53 -43.50 16.33
N ASN A 24 28.72 -43.52 17.65
CA ASN A 24 28.23 -44.63 18.49
C ASN A 24 26.71 -44.64 18.57
N ASN A 25 26.09 -43.47 18.66
CA ASN A 25 24.64 -43.35 18.79
C ASN A 25 23.91 -43.49 17.45
N ILE A 26 24.59 -43.49 16.30
CA ILE A 26 23.94 -43.41 14.99
C ILE A 26 22.97 -44.56 14.67
N SER A 27 23.22 -45.74 15.25
CA SER A 27 22.38 -46.94 15.08
C SER A 27 21.41 -47.15 16.25
N GLU A 28 21.71 -46.60 17.43
CA GLU A 28 20.88 -46.76 18.63
C GLU A 28 19.81 -45.66 18.74
N ASP A 29 20.23 -44.39 18.57
CA ASP A 29 19.38 -43.22 18.59
C ASP A 29 19.92 -42.16 17.60
N PRO A 30 19.40 -42.15 16.35
CA PRO A 30 19.78 -41.18 15.32
C PRO A 30 19.59 -39.73 15.75
N SER A 31 18.62 -39.44 16.63
CA SER A 31 18.36 -38.08 17.10
C SER A 31 19.48 -37.61 18.03
N ILE A 32 19.88 -38.44 19.00
CA ILE A 32 21.02 -38.14 19.88
C ILE A 32 22.32 -38.01 19.05
N ALA A 33 22.49 -38.83 18.01
CA ALA A 33 23.62 -38.70 17.10
C ALA A 33 23.67 -37.31 16.44
N CYS A 34 22.56 -36.83 15.88
CA CYS A 34 22.45 -35.50 15.27
C CYS A 34 22.68 -34.36 16.27
N VAL A 35 22.22 -34.49 17.53
CA VAL A 35 22.51 -33.51 18.59
C VAL A 35 24.02 -33.41 18.85
N HIS A 36 24.72 -34.55 18.91
CA HIS A 36 26.18 -34.55 19.05
C HIS A 36 26.91 -33.96 17.83
N MET A 37 26.40 -34.17 16.61
CA MET A 37 26.94 -33.54 15.41
C MET A 37 26.77 -32.02 15.44
N ARG A 38 25.66 -31.50 15.98
CA ARG A 38 25.50 -30.07 16.22
C ARG A 38 26.50 -29.54 17.24
N CYS A 39 26.67 -30.21 18.38
CA CYS A 39 27.69 -29.81 19.37
C CYS A 39 29.10 -29.81 18.77
N PHE A 40 29.40 -30.76 17.88
CA PHE A 40 30.66 -30.78 17.12
C PHE A 40 30.78 -29.50 16.26
N ALA A 41 29.75 -29.15 15.50
CA ALA A 41 29.77 -27.95 14.66
C ALA A 41 29.92 -26.66 15.48
N GLU A 42 29.30 -26.58 16.65
CA GLU A 42 29.45 -25.47 17.60
C GLU A 42 30.91 -25.28 18.00
N HIS A 43 31.56 -26.35 18.48
CA HIS A 43 32.96 -26.32 18.88
C HIS A 43 33.91 -26.06 17.70
N LEU A 44 33.58 -26.57 16.51
CA LEU A 44 34.39 -26.33 15.32
C LEU A 44 34.38 -24.85 14.96
N VAL A 45 33.20 -24.22 15.01
CA VAL A 45 33.04 -22.78 14.77
C VAL A 45 33.74 -21.97 15.87
N ASP A 46 33.71 -22.39 17.13
CA ASP A 46 34.51 -21.74 18.20
C ASP A 46 36.00 -21.72 17.87
N VAL A 47 36.56 -22.84 17.40
CA VAL A 47 37.97 -22.91 17.00
C VAL A 47 38.26 -22.00 15.81
N LEU A 48 37.36 -21.93 14.82
CA LEU A 48 37.49 -21.01 13.68
C LEU A 48 37.47 -19.54 14.12
N TYR A 49 36.58 -19.17 15.05
CA TYR A 49 36.50 -17.82 15.59
C TYR A 49 37.79 -17.40 16.29
N GLN A 50 38.37 -18.29 17.08
CA GLN A 50 39.65 -18.06 17.75
C GLN A 50 40.80 -17.93 16.74
N HIS A 51 40.86 -18.83 15.75
CA HIS A 51 41.91 -18.83 14.74
C HIS A 51 41.86 -17.57 13.84
N LEU A 52 40.66 -17.14 13.47
CA LEU A 52 40.44 -15.97 12.62
C LEU A 52 40.42 -14.64 13.40
N ASN A 53 40.53 -14.69 14.73
CA ASN A 53 40.43 -13.53 15.62
C ASN A 53 39.14 -12.71 15.39
N LEU A 54 38.01 -13.42 15.30
CA LEU A 54 36.69 -12.82 15.09
C LEU A 54 36.04 -12.45 16.43
N ASN A 55 35.34 -11.32 16.47
CA ASN A 55 34.55 -10.93 17.63
C ASN A 55 33.31 -11.81 17.73
N THR A 56 33.07 -12.37 18.92
CA THR A 56 31.88 -13.18 19.17
C THR A 56 30.62 -12.30 19.18
N PRO A 57 29.59 -12.62 18.37
CA PRO A 57 28.36 -11.84 18.30
C PRO A 57 27.46 -12.06 19.53
N GLN A 58 26.54 -11.12 19.76
CA GLN A 58 25.50 -11.21 20.80
C GLN A 58 24.11 -11.14 20.15
N PRO A 59 23.18 -12.08 20.44
CA PRO A 59 23.34 -13.24 21.32
C PRO A 59 24.36 -14.25 20.77
N ASN A 60 25.06 -14.97 21.65
CA ASN A 60 26.12 -15.90 21.26
C ASN A 60 25.57 -17.30 20.94
N SER A 61 25.00 -17.47 19.74
CA SER A 61 24.50 -18.76 19.23
C SER A 61 25.26 -19.24 17.99
N LEU A 62 25.22 -20.54 17.70
CA LEU A 62 25.80 -21.07 16.46
C LEU A 62 25.30 -20.32 15.22
N PHE A 63 23.99 -20.06 15.17
CA PHE A 63 23.38 -19.33 14.07
C PHE A 63 24.00 -17.94 13.92
N THR A 64 24.02 -17.13 14.99
CA THR A 64 24.57 -15.76 14.93
C THR A 64 26.02 -15.72 14.49
N ARG A 65 26.82 -16.73 14.88
CA ARG A 65 28.21 -16.86 14.46
C ARG A 65 28.35 -17.20 12.98
N LEU A 66 27.50 -18.09 12.47
CA LEU A 66 27.48 -18.41 11.04
C LEU A 66 26.92 -17.26 10.19
N ASP A 67 26.01 -16.46 10.76
CA ASP A 67 25.34 -15.36 10.07
C ASP A 67 26.21 -14.08 10.00
N GLN A 68 27.25 -13.99 10.82
CA GLN A 68 28.13 -12.83 10.92
C GLN A 68 28.88 -12.55 9.61
N HIS A 69 28.89 -11.28 9.20
CA HIS A 69 29.46 -10.85 7.92
C HIS A 69 30.95 -11.19 7.78
N GLU A 70 31.77 -10.95 8.81
CA GLU A 70 33.20 -11.27 8.78
C GLU A 70 33.46 -12.78 8.60
N PHE A 71 32.65 -13.62 9.25
CA PHE A 71 32.74 -15.07 9.09
C PHE A 71 32.39 -15.50 7.66
N LYS A 72 31.32 -14.93 7.09
CA LYS A 72 30.87 -15.23 5.72
C LYS A 72 31.86 -14.82 4.64
N GLN A 73 32.67 -13.79 4.88
CA GLN A 73 33.70 -13.36 3.93
C GLN A 73 34.92 -14.29 3.92
N LEU A 74 35.27 -14.85 5.07
CA LEU A 74 36.50 -15.65 5.25
C LEU A 74 36.30 -17.14 4.97
N ILE A 75 35.12 -17.68 5.27
CA ILE A 75 34.82 -19.11 5.11
C ILE A 75 34.14 -19.38 3.76
N PRO A 76 34.42 -20.48 3.04
CA PRO A 76 33.71 -20.79 1.79
C PRO A 76 32.22 -21.03 2.00
N GLU A 77 31.40 -20.56 1.06
CA GLU A 77 29.95 -20.78 1.08
C GLU A 77 29.58 -22.27 1.20
N VAL A 78 30.33 -23.14 0.53
CA VAL A 78 30.19 -24.62 0.58
C VAL A 78 30.29 -25.17 2.02
N ILE A 79 31.16 -24.58 2.84
CA ILE A 79 31.38 -24.95 4.24
C ILE A 79 30.31 -24.31 5.13
N GLN A 80 29.99 -23.04 4.88
CA GLN A 80 28.89 -22.36 5.57
C GLN A 80 27.58 -23.14 5.43
N SER A 81 27.22 -23.56 4.21
CA SER A 81 26.03 -24.37 3.94
C SER A 81 26.06 -25.70 4.69
N GLY A 82 27.23 -26.36 4.77
CA GLY A 82 27.38 -27.60 5.53
C GLY A 82 27.18 -27.40 7.03
N LEU A 83 27.74 -26.32 7.59
CA LEU A 83 27.57 -26.00 9.01
C LEU A 83 26.12 -25.60 9.34
N HIS A 84 25.46 -24.82 8.48
CA HIS A 84 24.03 -24.52 8.61
C HIS A 84 23.17 -25.79 8.56
N MET A 85 23.50 -26.74 7.69
CA MET A 85 22.79 -28.02 7.57
C MET A 85 22.92 -28.88 8.83
N VAL A 86 24.13 -29.02 9.37
CA VAL A 86 24.37 -29.71 10.66
C VAL A 86 23.61 -29.03 11.79
N ARG A 87 23.60 -27.69 11.83
CA ARG A 87 22.81 -26.92 12.79
C ARG A 87 21.32 -27.23 12.67
N MET A 88 20.73 -27.13 11.48
CA MET A 88 19.29 -27.29 11.28
C MET A 88 18.80 -28.71 11.61
N ILE A 89 19.47 -29.75 11.13
CA ILE A 89 19.10 -31.14 11.43
C ILE A 89 19.34 -31.45 12.92
N GLY A 90 20.40 -30.91 13.52
CA GLY A 90 20.64 -31.06 14.95
C GLY A 90 19.59 -30.36 15.82
N ASN A 91 19.10 -29.19 15.41
CA ASN A 91 17.98 -28.51 16.08
C ASN A 91 16.71 -29.33 15.99
N LYS A 92 16.38 -29.84 14.79
CA LYS A 92 15.24 -30.73 14.56
C LYS A 92 15.24 -31.89 15.54
N ALA A 93 16.39 -32.54 15.70
CA ALA A 93 16.59 -33.63 16.66
C ALA A 93 16.43 -33.17 18.13
N ALA A 94 17.01 -32.01 18.49
CA ALA A 94 16.94 -31.48 19.85
C ALA A 94 15.51 -31.11 20.29
N HIS A 95 14.65 -30.71 19.35
CA HIS A 95 13.23 -30.42 19.60
C HIS A 95 12.34 -31.68 19.63
N GLY A 96 12.92 -32.87 19.62
CA GLY A 96 12.20 -34.14 19.75
C GLY A 96 11.49 -34.59 18.46
N GLN A 97 11.82 -34.00 17.31
CA GLN A 97 11.30 -34.48 16.04
C GLN A 97 12.02 -35.76 15.60
N HIS A 98 11.28 -36.70 15.00
CA HIS A 98 11.81 -37.98 14.55
C HIS A 98 12.84 -37.80 13.42
N ILE A 99 14.04 -38.35 13.61
CA ILE A 99 15.11 -38.40 12.60
C ILE A 99 15.26 -39.82 12.08
N GLU A 100 15.09 -40.00 10.77
CA GLU A 100 15.36 -41.29 10.13
C GLU A 100 16.86 -41.63 10.15
N SER A 101 17.20 -42.91 10.30
CA SER A 101 18.59 -43.36 10.39
C SER A 101 19.43 -42.95 9.18
N GLN A 102 18.84 -42.91 7.98
CA GLN A 102 19.57 -42.49 6.77
C GLN A 102 20.00 -41.02 6.82
N ILE A 103 19.16 -40.14 7.39
CA ILE A 103 19.47 -38.70 7.56
C ILE A 103 20.71 -38.55 8.44
N ALA A 104 20.75 -39.25 9.57
CA ALA A 104 21.90 -39.22 10.48
C ALA A 104 23.17 -39.77 9.82
N ILE A 105 23.07 -40.84 9.03
CA ILE A 105 24.19 -41.42 8.28
C ILE A 105 24.76 -40.42 7.26
N ASP A 106 23.89 -39.80 6.47
CA ASP A 106 24.29 -38.81 5.46
C ASP A 106 24.92 -37.58 6.13
N LEU A 107 24.35 -37.12 7.25
CA LEU A 107 24.88 -35.99 8.01
C LEU A 107 26.26 -36.29 8.62
N LEU A 108 26.48 -37.51 9.14
CA LEU A 108 27.78 -37.91 9.66
C LEU A 108 28.84 -37.96 8.54
N ALA A 109 28.45 -38.40 7.34
CA ALA A 109 29.34 -38.37 6.18
C ALA A 109 29.70 -36.94 5.77
N ASP A 110 28.73 -36.01 5.83
CA ASP A 110 28.97 -34.59 5.55
C ASP A 110 29.86 -33.94 6.63
N LEU A 111 29.66 -34.29 7.90
CA LEU A 111 30.52 -33.86 9.00
C LEU A 111 31.96 -34.37 8.83
N ASN A 112 32.14 -35.59 8.30
CA ASN A 112 33.45 -36.15 7.99
C ASN A 112 34.15 -35.40 6.85
N ASP A 113 33.39 -34.93 5.85
CA ASP A 113 33.92 -34.09 4.77
C ASP A 113 34.27 -32.67 5.28
N LEU A 114 33.42 -32.08 6.12
CA LEU A 114 33.71 -30.80 6.80
C LEU A 114 34.96 -30.89 7.67
N THR A 115 35.14 -32.02 8.35
CA THR A 115 36.34 -32.31 9.16
C THR A 115 37.60 -32.36 8.29
N ALA A 116 37.52 -32.94 7.09
CA ALA A 116 38.64 -32.96 6.15
C ALA A 116 39.06 -31.53 5.80
N TRP A 117 38.10 -30.68 5.42
CA TRP A 117 38.36 -29.27 5.13
C TRP A 117 38.96 -28.56 6.33
N PHE A 118 38.39 -28.75 7.53
CA PHE A 118 38.86 -28.09 8.76
C PHE A 118 40.31 -28.43 9.07
N ILE A 119 40.73 -29.69 8.93
CA ILE A 119 42.11 -30.12 9.17
C ILE A 119 43.06 -29.49 8.15
N HIS A 120 42.65 -29.37 6.89
CA HIS A 120 43.46 -28.68 5.88
C HIS A 120 43.56 -27.17 6.15
N PHE A 121 42.47 -26.58 6.64
CA PHE A 121 42.40 -25.16 6.97
C PHE A 121 43.23 -24.80 8.21
N MET A 122 43.37 -25.73 9.15
CA MET A 122 44.10 -25.55 10.40
C MET A 122 45.51 -26.17 10.30
N PRO A 123 46.57 -25.40 9.97
CA PRO A 123 47.92 -25.96 9.91
C PRO A 123 48.34 -26.51 11.28
N SER A 124 48.69 -27.79 11.31
CA SER A 124 49.29 -28.45 12.46
C SER A 124 50.57 -27.68 12.86
N HIS A 125 50.62 -27.25 14.12
CA HIS A 125 51.61 -26.36 14.77
C HIS A 125 51.29 -24.85 14.81
N SER A 126 50.24 -24.47 15.53
CA SER A 126 50.12 -23.10 16.07
C SER A 126 49.36 -23.00 17.41
N PHE A 127 49.51 -24.01 18.27
CA PHE A 127 49.20 -23.85 19.70
C PHE A 127 50.42 -24.24 20.52
N THR A 128 51.32 -23.27 20.71
CA THR A 128 52.19 -23.29 21.89
C THR A 128 51.53 -22.44 22.96
N SER A 129 51.29 -23.09 24.08
CA SER A 129 50.83 -22.54 25.34
C SER A 129 51.61 -21.30 25.76
N GLY A 130 50.87 -20.25 26.16
CA GLY A 130 51.32 -19.20 27.06
C GLY A 130 52.59 -18.44 26.66
N VAL A 131 52.43 -17.36 25.88
CA VAL A 131 53.37 -16.24 25.94
C VAL A 131 52.58 -14.95 25.97
N ASP A 132 52.70 -14.22 27.07
CA ASP A 132 52.31 -12.82 27.19
C ASP A 132 52.89 -12.02 26.02
N ILE A 133 52.05 -11.60 25.07
CA ILE A 133 52.42 -10.56 24.13
C ILE A 133 52.28 -9.23 24.87
N VAL A 134 53.37 -8.87 25.53
CA VAL A 134 53.67 -7.53 26.02
C VAL A 134 53.33 -6.51 24.94
N GLN A 135 52.51 -5.53 25.31
CA GLN A 135 52.33 -4.28 24.55
C GLN A 135 53.71 -3.67 24.27
N LYS A 136 54.19 -3.78 23.03
CA LYS A 136 55.27 -2.92 22.52
C LYS A 136 54.68 -1.93 21.53
N SER A 137 54.70 -0.67 21.96
CA SER A 137 54.50 0.52 21.13
C SER A 137 55.48 0.48 19.94
N PRO A 138 55.05 0.80 18.70
CA PRO A 138 55.98 0.90 17.59
C PRO A 138 56.62 2.29 17.59
N SER A 139 57.90 2.34 17.97
CA SER A 139 58.80 3.43 17.59
C SER A 139 59.28 3.19 16.15
N GLY A 140 58.86 4.06 15.24
CA GLY A 140 59.57 4.51 14.04
C GLY A 140 60.14 3.46 13.08
N THR A 141 59.43 3.20 11.98
CA THR A 141 60.02 3.25 10.62
C THR A 141 58.90 3.34 9.57
N THR A 142 59.17 4.11 8.52
CA THR A 142 58.32 4.39 7.36
C THR A 142 57.86 3.12 6.64
N GLY A 143 56.57 2.79 6.74
CA GLY A 143 55.89 1.79 5.95
C GLY A 143 54.47 2.29 5.66
N VAL A 144 54.03 2.16 4.41
CA VAL A 144 52.71 2.57 3.93
C VAL A 144 51.64 1.92 4.83
N ALA A 145 50.81 2.73 5.47
CA ALA A 145 49.73 2.26 6.34
C ALA A 145 48.60 1.72 5.47
N HIS A 146 48.54 0.40 5.29
CA HIS A 146 47.38 -0.26 4.70
C HIS A 146 46.16 -0.09 5.62
N SER A 147 45.01 0.23 5.04
CA SER A 147 43.74 0.28 5.79
C SER A 147 43.38 -1.11 6.32
N SER A 148 42.59 -1.19 7.39
CA SER A 148 42.13 -2.49 7.94
C SER A 148 41.44 -3.36 6.89
N ASP A 149 40.78 -2.72 5.92
CA ASP A 149 40.06 -3.38 4.83
C ASP A 149 40.99 -3.94 3.76
N GLU A 150 42.11 -3.27 3.46
CA GLU A 150 43.14 -3.80 2.55
C GLU A 150 43.83 -5.04 3.13
N LEU A 151 44.12 -5.04 4.43
CA LEU A 151 44.65 -6.20 5.14
C LEU A 151 43.66 -7.38 5.16
N LEU A 152 42.35 -7.10 5.26
CA LEU A 152 41.30 -8.10 5.20
C LEU A 152 41.14 -8.69 3.78
N GLN A 153 41.25 -7.86 2.74
CA GLN A 153 41.18 -8.29 1.34
C GLN A 153 42.38 -9.17 0.96
N ILE A 154 43.59 -8.81 1.41
CA ILE A 154 44.80 -9.61 1.18
C ILE A 154 44.67 -10.99 1.86
N LYS A 155 44.23 -11.03 3.13
CA LYS A 155 43.98 -12.30 3.84
C LYS A 155 42.90 -13.14 3.16
N THR A 156 41.82 -12.51 2.70
CA THR A 156 40.73 -13.20 1.99
C THR A 156 41.22 -13.83 0.68
N ALA A 157 42.09 -13.16 -0.08
CA ALA A 157 42.65 -13.68 -1.32
C ALA A 157 43.60 -14.89 -1.11
N GLU A 158 44.45 -14.84 -0.07
CA GLU A 158 45.34 -15.96 0.30
C GLU A 158 44.54 -17.18 0.79
N ILE A 159 43.50 -16.96 1.60
CA ILE A 159 42.60 -18.01 2.11
C ILE A 159 41.79 -18.64 0.96
N GLN A 160 41.28 -17.85 0.01
CA GLN A 160 40.54 -18.36 -1.14
C GLN A 160 41.40 -19.22 -2.08
N GLN A 161 42.70 -18.91 -2.25
CA GLN A 161 43.62 -19.75 -3.03
C GLN A 161 43.88 -21.12 -2.40
N LEU A 162 43.90 -21.22 -1.07
CA LEU A 162 44.06 -22.50 -0.34
C LEU A 162 42.84 -23.43 -0.46
N HIS A 163 41.67 -22.90 -0.81
CA HIS A 163 40.37 -23.60 -0.70
C HIS A 163 39.96 -24.41 -1.94
N ALA A 164 40.78 -24.44 -3.00
CA ALA A 164 40.46 -25.13 -4.25
C ALA A 164 40.51 -26.67 -4.19
N LEU A 165 40.88 -27.29 -3.06
CA LEU A 165 41.26 -28.71 -2.99
C LEU A 165 40.35 -29.64 -2.17
N ALA A 166 39.27 -29.16 -1.53
CA ALA A 166 38.30 -30.05 -0.89
C ALA A 166 36.92 -29.38 -0.74
N GLN A 167 35.91 -29.84 -1.49
CA GLN A 167 34.53 -29.38 -1.36
C GLN A 167 33.65 -30.52 -0.80
N PRO A 168 33.02 -30.37 0.39
CA PRO A 168 32.11 -31.37 0.91
C PRO A 168 30.94 -31.65 -0.04
N GLN A 169 30.55 -32.92 -0.13
CA GLN A 169 29.50 -33.37 -1.05
C GLN A 169 28.09 -32.96 -0.59
N LEU A 170 27.88 -32.76 0.72
CA LEU A 170 26.60 -32.39 1.33
C LEU A 170 25.44 -33.31 0.91
N ARG A 171 25.54 -34.58 1.28
CA ARG A 171 24.59 -35.66 0.99
C ARG A 171 23.26 -35.45 1.71
N SER A 172 23.27 -34.91 2.93
CA SER A 172 22.09 -34.73 3.77
C SER A 172 21.16 -33.59 3.31
N LYS A 173 21.55 -32.83 2.28
CA LYS A 173 20.75 -31.75 1.70
C LYS A 173 19.34 -32.16 1.25
N HIS A 174 19.16 -33.42 0.86
CA HIS A 174 17.89 -33.94 0.35
C HIS A 174 16.83 -34.15 1.44
N HIS A 175 17.22 -34.06 2.71
CA HIS A 175 16.35 -34.32 3.85
C HIS A 175 15.86 -33.05 4.55
N LEU A 176 16.36 -31.88 4.11
CA LEU A 176 16.01 -30.59 4.70
C LEU A 176 14.71 -30.07 4.09
N GLN A 177 13.78 -29.63 4.93
CA GLN A 177 12.57 -28.91 4.54
C GLN A 177 12.73 -27.42 4.82
N LEU A 178 11.95 -26.56 4.16
CA LEU A 178 11.98 -25.12 4.42
C LEU A 178 11.68 -24.82 5.89
N LEU A 179 10.72 -25.54 6.48
CA LEU A 179 10.35 -25.40 7.90
C LEU A 179 11.53 -25.59 8.86
N ASP A 180 12.50 -26.44 8.53
CA ASP A 180 13.67 -26.69 9.37
C ASP A 180 14.56 -25.43 9.53
N THR A 181 14.48 -24.51 8.57
CA THR A 181 15.20 -23.23 8.60
C THR A 181 14.64 -22.30 9.68
N PHE A 182 13.36 -22.46 10.03
CA PHE A 182 12.66 -21.61 10.99
C PHE A 182 12.54 -22.24 12.38
N ALA A 183 13.14 -23.42 12.62
CA ALA A 183 12.97 -24.17 13.87
C ALA A 183 13.40 -23.42 15.16
N GLU A 184 14.23 -22.38 15.04
CA GLU A 184 14.66 -21.53 16.17
C GLU A 184 13.71 -20.35 16.46
N TYR A 185 12.65 -20.19 15.67
CA TYR A 185 11.71 -19.06 15.76
C TYR A 185 10.29 -19.54 16.03
N ASP A 186 9.55 -18.78 16.83
CA ASP A 186 8.12 -18.94 17.00
C ASP A 186 7.38 -18.31 15.82
N LEU A 187 7.11 -19.11 14.80
CA LEU A 187 6.31 -18.71 13.65
C LEU A 187 4.84 -18.57 14.05
N THR A 188 4.19 -17.52 13.55
CA THR A 188 2.73 -17.40 13.69
C THR A 188 2.00 -18.45 12.85
N ASP A 189 0.73 -18.72 13.13
CA ASP A 189 -0.04 -19.75 12.41
C ASP A 189 -0.07 -19.45 10.90
N ASP A 190 -0.27 -18.18 10.51
CA ASP A 190 -0.20 -17.73 9.11
C ASP A 190 1.16 -18.05 8.48
N GLN A 191 2.26 -17.77 9.18
CA GLN A 191 3.61 -18.04 8.68
C GLN A 191 3.90 -19.53 8.55
N GLN A 192 3.43 -20.36 9.49
CA GLN A 192 3.59 -21.82 9.42
C GLN A 192 2.84 -22.41 8.23
N HIS A 193 1.61 -21.95 7.96
CA HIS A 193 0.84 -22.40 6.81
C HIS A 193 1.50 -21.97 5.49
N LEU A 194 2.00 -20.74 5.40
CA LEU A 194 2.77 -20.26 4.26
C LEU A 194 3.99 -21.15 3.98
N VAL A 195 4.80 -21.44 5.01
CA VAL A 195 6.01 -22.26 4.85
C VAL A 195 5.66 -23.66 4.33
N LYS A 196 4.60 -24.28 4.83
CA LYS A 196 4.11 -25.58 4.33
C LYS A 196 3.67 -25.50 2.86
N GLN A 197 2.99 -24.44 2.45
CA GLN A 197 2.59 -24.25 1.05
C GLN A 197 3.79 -24.00 0.13
N LEU A 198 4.80 -23.27 0.61
CA LEU A 198 6.05 -23.07 -0.13
C LEU A 198 6.81 -24.39 -0.31
N ASP A 199 6.90 -25.23 0.73
CA ASP A 199 7.49 -26.57 0.62
C ASP A 199 6.76 -27.43 -0.42
N GLN A 200 5.42 -27.41 -0.42
CA GLN A 200 4.62 -28.08 -1.44
C GLN A 200 4.89 -27.51 -2.83
N PHE A 201 4.95 -26.19 -2.97
CA PHE A 201 5.24 -25.51 -4.24
C PHE A 201 6.61 -25.88 -4.80
N PHE A 202 7.64 -26.04 -3.98
CA PHE A 202 8.96 -26.48 -4.45
C PHE A 202 9.01 -27.96 -4.83
N SER A 203 8.11 -28.77 -4.27
CA SER A 203 8.02 -30.22 -4.51
C SER A 203 7.26 -30.57 -5.80
N THR A 204 6.47 -29.65 -6.36
CA THR A 204 5.73 -29.85 -7.60
C THR A 204 6.38 -29.17 -8.81
N LYS A 205 6.17 -29.70 -10.01
CA LYS A 205 6.63 -29.04 -11.26
C LYS A 205 5.79 -27.82 -11.61
N SER A 206 4.47 -27.95 -11.51
CA SER A 206 3.49 -26.88 -11.70
C SER A 206 2.66 -26.70 -10.42
N PRO A 207 2.24 -25.48 -10.08
CA PRO A 207 2.51 -24.21 -10.76
C PRO A 207 3.96 -23.72 -10.59
N GLN A 208 4.39 -22.81 -11.45
CA GLN A 208 5.74 -22.23 -11.43
C GLN A 208 5.81 -20.85 -10.79
N VAL A 209 4.67 -20.19 -10.58
CA VAL A 209 4.58 -18.87 -9.97
C VAL A 209 3.92 -18.94 -8.60
N PHE A 210 4.51 -18.29 -7.62
CA PHE A 210 3.96 -18.10 -6.28
C PHE A 210 3.80 -16.61 -5.99
N LEU A 211 2.61 -16.19 -5.55
CA LEU A 211 2.34 -14.83 -5.11
C LEU A 211 2.29 -14.79 -3.58
N LEU A 212 3.33 -14.24 -2.96
CA LEU A 212 3.35 -13.96 -1.54
C LEU A 212 2.96 -12.50 -1.28
N LYS A 213 1.69 -12.31 -0.95
CA LYS A 213 1.16 -11.03 -0.49
C LYS A 213 1.30 -10.93 1.01
N GLY A 214 1.44 -9.72 1.50
CA GLY A 214 1.34 -9.48 2.92
C GLY A 214 1.50 -8.03 3.25
N TYR A 215 0.90 -7.61 4.34
CA TYR A 215 0.93 -6.23 4.73
C TYR A 215 2.26 -5.80 5.37
N ALA A 216 2.44 -4.50 5.57
CA ALA A 216 3.56 -3.98 6.34
C ALA A 216 3.57 -4.60 7.75
N GLY A 217 4.69 -5.22 8.14
CA GLY A 217 4.87 -5.84 9.45
C GLY A 217 4.48 -7.32 9.56
N THR A 218 4.05 -7.99 8.49
CA THR A 218 3.61 -9.41 8.55
C THR A 218 4.75 -10.43 8.45
N GLY A 219 6.00 -9.98 8.34
CA GLY A 219 7.18 -10.86 8.30
C GLY A 219 7.61 -11.33 6.90
N LYS A 220 7.12 -10.72 5.80
CA LYS A 220 7.55 -11.07 4.43
C LYS A 220 9.08 -11.17 4.27
N THR A 221 9.81 -10.15 4.71
CA THR A 221 11.28 -10.16 4.61
C THR A 221 11.94 -11.26 5.47
N PHE A 222 11.31 -11.60 6.60
CA PHE A 222 11.77 -12.70 7.45
C PHE A 222 11.59 -14.05 6.73
N ILE A 223 10.46 -14.26 6.04
CA ILE A 223 10.24 -15.42 5.17
C ILE A 223 11.26 -15.43 4.01
N THR A 224 11.54 -14.29 3.38
CA THR A 224 12.56 -14.18 2.32
C THR A 224 13.94 -14.56 2.83
N LYS A 225 14.33 -14.12 4.03
CA LYS A 225 15.61 -14.52 4.64
C LYS A 225 15.69 -16.04 4.79
N GLY A 226 14.67 -16.67 5.38
CA GLY A 226 14.62 -18.13 5.52
C GLY A 226 14.61 -18.87 4.18
N LEU A 227 13.94 -18.36 3.14
CA LEU A 227 14.02 -18.92 1.79
C LEU A 227 15.45 -18.90 1.24
N THR A 228 16.16 -17.79 1.37
CA THR A 228 17.55 -17.70 0.88
C THR A 228 18.50 -18.60 1.67
N GLU A 229 18.32 -18.72 2.99
CA GLU A 229 19.09 -19.65 3.84
C GLU A 229 18.83 -21.11 3.48
N TYR A 230 17.57 -21.46 3.24
CA TYR A 230 17.16 -22.78 2.78
C TYR A 230 17.82 -23.13 1.46
N PHE A 231 17.72 -22.27 0.44
CA PHE A 231 18.32 -22.51 -0.87
C PHE A 231 19.85 -22.61 -0.83
N LYS A 232 20.53 -21.78 -0.03
CA LYS A 232 21.98 -21.92 0.22
C LYS A 232 22.32 -23.27 0.83
N SER A 233 21.51 -23.74 1.77
CA SER A 233 21.74 -25.00 2.48
C SER A 233 21.54 -26.22 1.57
N ILE A 234 20.50 -26.21 0.73
CA ILE A 234 20.24 -27.30 -0.22
C ILE A 234 21.05 -27.19 -1.53
N ARG A 235 21.86 -26.12 -1.68
CA ARG A 235 22.61 -25.78 -2.90
C ARG A 235 21.72 -25.65 -4.15
N ARG A 236 20.54 -25.04 -3.98
CA ARG A 236 19.65 -24.68 -5.09
C ARG A 236 19.94 -23.24 -5.49
N ASN A 237 20.06 -22.99 -6.79
CA ASN A 237 20.32 -21.65 -7.31
C ASN A 237 19.07 -20.77 -7.14
N TYR A 238 19.29 -19.51 -6.79
CA TYR A 238 18.23 -18.52 -6.71
C TYR A 238 18.75 -17.15 -7.12
N VAL A 239 17.86 -16.32 -7.65
CA VAL A 239 18.12 -14.93 -8.00
C VAL A 239 17.22 -14.06 -7.13
N LEU A 240 17.82 -13.19 -6.31
CA LEU A 240 17.10 -12.22 -5.51
C LEU A 240 17.12 -10.87 -6.23
N ALA A 241 15.95 -10.37 -6.60
CA ALA A 241 15.84 -9.11 -7.34
C ALA A 241 14.69 -8.23 -6.83
N ALA A 242 14.81 -6.92 -7.11
CA ALA A 242 13.76 -5.95 -6.83
C ALA A 242 13.66 -4.90 -7.96
N PRO A 243 12.54 -4.17 -8.10
CA PRO A 243 12.36 -3.18 -9.16
C PRO A 243 13.32 -1.99 -9.09
N THR A 244 13.74 -1.59 -7.89
CA THR A 244 14.61 -0.43 -7.65
C THR A 244 15.92 -0.83 -6.98
N GLY A 245 17.00 -0.08 -7.25
CA GLY A 245 18.30 -0.35 -6.64
C GLY A 245 18.28 -0.21 -5.11
N LYS A 246 17.47 0.69 -4.59
CA LYS A 246 17.26 0.86 -3.16
C LYS A 246 16.58 -0.36 -2.51
N ALA A 247 15.50 -0.86 -3.11
CA ALA A 247 14.84 -2.07 -2.62
C ALA A 247 15.77 -3.28 -2.65
N ALA A 248 16.57 -3.43 -3.72
CA ALA A 248 17.59 -4.47 -3.82
C ALA A 248 18.64 -4.35 -2.67
N LYS A 249 19.14 -3.15 -2.41
CA LYS A 249 20.09 -2.90 -1.31
C LYS A 249 19.49 -3.23 0.06
N VAL A 250 18.22 -2.87 0.29
CA VAL A 250 17.52 -3.15 1.55
C VAL A 250 17.29 -4.65 1.76
N ILE A 251 16.85 -5.38 0.73
CA ILE A 251 16.65 -6.84 0.87
C ILE A 251 17.99 -7.57 1.00
N GLU A 252 19.05 -7.10 0.35
CA GLU A 252 20.41 -7.61 0.52
C GLU A 252 20.89 -7.44 1.97
N GLN A 253 20.72 -6.24 2.56
CA GLN A 253 21.04 -5.99 3.97
C GLN A 253 20.26 -6.90 4.92
N LYS A 254 18.96 -7.11 4.67
CA LYS A 254 18.09 -7.88 5.57
C LYS A 254 18.29 -9.40 5.45
N THR A 255 18.65 -9.89 4.27
CA THR A 255 18.82 -11.34 4.00
C THR A 255 20.27 -11.79 4.08
N GLY A 256 21.25 -10.88 3.98
CA GLY A 256 22.66 -11.22 3.82
C GLY A 256 22.95 -11.98 2.52
N SER A 257 22.09 -11.83 1.51
CA SER A 257 22.17 -12.49 0.21
C SER A 257 22.25 -11.43 -0.88
N LYS A 258 23.15 -11.61 -1.84
CA LYS A 258 23.33 -10.64 -2.94
C LYS A 258 22.01 -10.44 -3.68
N ALA A 259 21.64 -9.18 -3.88
CA ALA A 259 20.46 -8.81 -4.62
C ALA A 259 20.80 -7.80 -5.73
N SER A 260 20.01 -7.80 -6.79
CA SER A 260 20.15 -6.82 -7.89
C SER A 260 18.83 -6.21 -8.27
N THR A 261 18.85 -5.21 -9.15
CA THR A 261 17.61 -4.79 -9.81
C THR A 261 17.16 -5.85 -10.81
N ILE A 262 15.85 -5.92 -11.08
CA ILE A 262 15.32 -6.76 -12.18
C ILE A 262 16.03 -6.41 -13.49
N HIS A 263 16.20 -5.11 -13.77
CA HIS A 263 16.90 -4.63 -14.95
C HIS A 263 18.34 -5.17 -15.09
N LYS A 264 19.09 -5.26 -13.98
CA LYS A 264 20.45 -5.80 -13.99
C LYS A 264 20.46 -7.32 -14.15
N ALA A 265 19.41 -8.01 -13.72
CA ALA A 265 19.29 -9.46 -13.82
C ALA A 265 18.94 -9.92 -15.25
N ILE A 266 18.07 -9.19 -15.97
CA ILE A 266 17.47 -9.70 -17.22
C ILE A 266 17.97 -9.05 -18.51
N TYR A 267 18.67 -7.90 -18.45
CA TYR A 267 19.12 -7.18 -19.65
C TYR A 267 20.64 -7.22 -19.85
N ALA A 268 21.07 -7.28 -21.12
CA ALA A 268 22.47 -7.26 -21.52
C ALA A 268 23.04 -5.83 -21.50
N ILE A 269 23.31 -5.29 -20.31
CA ILE A 269 23.83 -3.92 -20.13
C ILE A 269 25.22 -3.71 -20.79
N ASN A 270 25.97 -4.79 -21.04
CA ASN A 270 27.26 -4.72 -21.70
C ASN A 270 27.17 -4.59 -23.23
N ASP A 271 26.04 -4.96 -23.85
CA ASP A 271 25.82 -4.90 -25.30
C ASP A 271 24.72 -3.89 -25.68
N ILE A 272 24.89 -2.65 -25.22
CA ILE A 272 23.97 -1.57 -25.55
C ILE A 272 24.16 -1.16 -27.01
N LYS A 273 23.09 -1.28 -27.79
CA LYS A 273 23.00 -0.86 -29.18
C LYS A 273 22.53 0.58 -29.25
N GLN A 274 23.15 1.38 -30.11
CA GLN A 274 22.74 2.76 -30.34
C GLN A 274 22.08 2.84 -31.72
N TYR A 275 20.90 3.44 -31.78
CA TYR A 275 20.23 3.77 -33.04
C TYR A 275 19.81 5.24 -33.06
N LYS A 276 19.76 5.81 -34.25
CA LYS A 276 19.21 7.14 -34.48
C LYS A 276 17.70 7.01 -34.65
N GLU A 277 16.96 7.88 -33.97
CA GLU A 277 15.53 8.01 -34.16
C GLU A 277 15.24 9.44 -34.61
N GLU A 278 14.73 9.57 -35.82
CA GLU A 278 14.19 10.83 -36.32
C GLU A 278 12.75 10.97 -35.81
N VAL A 279 12.61 11.65 -34.68
CA VAL A 279 11.29 12.03 -34.16
C VAL A 279 11.07 13.49 -34.48
N GLU A 280 10.07 13.76 -35.31
CA GLU A 280 9.52 15.11 -35.57
C GLU A 280 10.57 16.17 -35.97
N GLY A 281 11.56 15.82 -36.79
CA GLY A 281 12.56 16.77 -37.30
C GLY A 281 13.68 17.12 -36.31
N SER A 282 13.74 16.44 -35.15
CA SER A 282 14.89 16.43 -34.26
C SER A 282 15.65 15.11 -34.40
N GLU A 283 16.95 15.16 -34.69
CA GLU A 283 17.81 13.97 -34.63
C GLU A 283 18.03 13.62 -33.16
N THR A 284 17.43 12.52 -32.70
CA THR A 284 17.69 11.96 -31.37
C THR A 284 18.40 10.62 -31.49
N TYR A 285 19.13 10.22 -30.46
CA TYR A 285 19.80 8.94 -30.39
C TYR A 285 19.20 8.17 -29.22
N LYS A 286 19.06 6.86 -29.38
CA LYS A 286 18.58 5.98 -28.33
C LYS A 286 19.51 4.81 -28.14
N PHE A 287 19.64 4.42 -26.88
CA PHE A 287 20.32 3.24 -26.42
C PHE A 287 19.30 2.14 -26.15
N TYR A 288 19.61 0.96 -26.65
CA TYR A 288 18.79 -0.23 -26.53
C TYR A 288 19.57 -1.31 -25.79
N ALA A 289 19.06 -1.73 -24.64
CA ALA A 289 19.53 -2.92 -23.94
C ALA A 289 18.57 -4.08 -24.24
N SER A 290 19.03 -5.07 -25.01
CA SER A 290 18.24 -6.28 -25.27
C SER A 290 18.14 -7.15 -24.02
N LEU A 291 17.16 -8.06 -24.01
CA LEU A 291 17.16 -9.17 -23.06
C LEU A 291 18.49 -9.95 -23.14
N ALA A 292 18.99 -10.35 -21.97
CA ALA A 292 20.13 -11.25 -21.86
C ALA A 292 19.70 -12.69 -22.16
N ALA A 293 20.67 -13.53 -22.54
CA ALA A 293 20.47 -14.97 -22.56
C ALA A 293 20.38 -15.49 -21.12
N ASN A 294 19.38 -16.31 -20.83
CA ASN A 294 19.20 -16.90 -19.51
C ASN A 294 20.04 -18.18 -19.37
N ASP A 295 21.28 -18.02 -18.93
CA ASP A 295 22.21 -19.11 -18.64
C ASP A 295 22.03 -19.70 -17.22
N ASP A 296 21.00 -19.27 -16.48
CA ASP A 296 20.76 -19.74 -15.13
C ASP A 296 20.35 -21.23 -15.13
N PRO A 297 20.76 -22.01 -14.11
CA PRO A 297 20.43 -23.42 -13.99
C PRO A 297 18.93 -23.73 -14.10
N VAL A 298 18.61 -24.94 -14.59
CA VAL A 298 17.24 -25.35 -14.91
C VAL A 298 16.28 -25.37 -13.72
N ASP A 299 16.75 -25.41 -12.47
CA ASP A 299 15.92 -25.44 -11.26
C ASP A 299 15.95 -24.13 -10.47
N THR A 300 16.47 -23.05 -11.06
CA THR A 300 16.66 -21.74 -10.40
C THR A 300 15.34 -21.13 -9.94
N VAL A 301 15.34 -20.51 -8.75
CA VAL A 301 14.19 -19.78 -8.19
C VAL A 301 14.44 -18.28 -8.24
N TYR A 302 13.55 -17.54 -8.90
CA TYR A 302 13.59 -16.08 -8.95
C TYR A 302 12.70 -15.51 -7.85
N ILE A 303 13.29 -14.79 -6.90
CA ILE A 303 12.58 -14.11 -5.81
C ILE A 303 12.54 -12.62 -6.14
N ILE A 304 11.35 -12.11 -6.42
CA ILE A 304 11.11 -10.72 -6.80
C ILE A 304 10.43 -9.99 -5.65
N ASP A 305 11.21 -9.21 -4.89
CA ASP A 305 10.69 -8.41 -3.77
C ASP A 305 10.17 -7.04 -4.25
N GLU A 306 9.30 -6.41 -3.46
CA GLU A 306 8.58 -5.17 -3.82
C GLU A 306 7.86 -5.27 -5.18
N ALA A 307 7.28 -6.43 -5.48
CA ALA A 307 6.58 -6.72 -6.73
C ALA A 307 5.39 -5.78 -7.01
N SER A 308 4.92 -5.05 -6.00
CA SER A 308 3.93 -3.98 -6.14
C SER A 308 4.39 -2.86 -7.08
N MET A 309 5.70 -2.72 -7.32
CA MET A 309 6.28 -1.71 -8.22
C MET A 309 6.59 -2.23 -9.62
N VAL A 310 6.42 -3.54 -9.90
CA VAL A 310 6.68 -4.12 -11.22
C VAL A 310 5.52 -3.74 -12.15
N SER A 311 5.81 -2.89 -13.14
CA SER A 311 4.83 -2.42 -14.12
C SER A 311 4.76 -3.32 -15.35
N ASP A 312 3.59 -3.31 -15.96
CA ASP A 312 3.34 -3.89 -17.28
C ASP A 312 2.76 -2.81 -18.22
N HIS A 313 3.41 -1.65 -18.18
CA HIS A 313 3.09 -0.50 -19.02
C HIS A 313 4.35 -0.11 -19.77
N TYR A 314 4.21 0.30 -21.04
CA TYR A 314 5.33 0.73 -21.86
C TYR A 314 6.08 1.87 -21.16
N GLN A 315 7.37 1.66 -20.91
CA GLN A 315 8.28 2.65 -20.36
C GLN A 315 9.49 2.81 -21.26
N GLU A 316 9.74 4.05 -21.64
CA GLU A 316 10.90 4.43 -22.43
C GLU A 316 11.43 5.76 -21.89
N SER A 317 12.72 5.82 -21.59
CA SER A 317 13.38 7.06 -21.20
C SER A 317 13.91 7.78 -22.44
N GLU A 318 14.19 9.07 -22.33
CA GLU A 318 14.62 9.92 -23.46
C GLU A 318 15.74 9.30 -24.30
N PHE A 319 16.72 8.64 -23.66
CA PHE A 319 17.86 8.04 -24.34
C PHE A 319 17.95 6.53 -24.20
N PHE A 320 17.06 5.87 -23.45
CA PHE A 320 17.26 4.47 -23.09
C PHE A 320 15.96 3.69 -23.11
N ARG A 321 15.98 2.56 -23.82
CA ARG A 321 14.92 1.55 -23.84
C ARG A 321 15.50 0.19 -23.46
N PHE A 322 14.79 -0.51 -22.58
CA PHE A 322 15.09 -1.88 -22.21
C PHE A 322 14.10 -2.84 -22.89
N GLY A 323 14.61 -3.94 -23.45
CA GLY A 323 13.83 -5.04 -24.02
C GLY A 323 12.62 -4.64 -24.85
N SER A 324 11.43 -5.16 -24.53
CA SER A 324 10.19 -4.77 -25.19
C SER A 324 9.69 -3.39 -24.76
N GLY A 325 10.15 -2.87 -23.63
CA GLY A 325 9.63 -1.69 -22.93
C GLY A 325 8.62 -2.03 -21.82
N TYR A 326 8.33 -3.32 -21.61
CA TYR A 326 7.43 -3.84 -20.58
C TYR A 326 8.23 -4.73 -19.63
N LEU A 327 8.51 -4.24 -18.41
CA LEU A 327 9.39 -4.93 -17.47
C LEU A 327 8.86 -6.30 -17.04
N LEU A 328 7.55 -6.43 -16.78
CA LEU A 328 6.94 -7.70 -16.41
C LEU A 328 7.02 -8.72 -17.56
N GLN A 329 6.62 -8.30 -18.76
CA GLN A 329 6.72 -9.14 -19.96
C GLN A 329 8.16 -9.63 -20.19
N ASP A 330 9.14 -8.73 -20.15
CA ASP A 330 10.54 -9.07 -20.35
C ASP A 330 11.07 -10.02 -19.26
N LEU A 331 10.63 -9.86 -18.01
CA LEU A 331 10.99 -10.78 -16.92
C LEU A 331 10.45 -12.18 -17.17
N LEU A 332 9.20 -12.31 -17.60
CA LEU A 332 8.57 -13.59 -17.88
C LEU A 332 9.20 -14.25 -19.12
N GLU A 333 9.50 -13.47 -20.16
CA GLU A 333 10.20 -13.93 -21.37
C GLU A 333 11.63 -14.39 -21.06
N TYR A 334 12.37 -13.65 -20.23
CA TYR A 334 13.72 -14.02 -19.80
C TYR A 334 13.72 -15.37 -19.06
N ILE A 335 12.77 -15.58 -18.16
CA ILE A 335 12.68 -16.80 -17.34
C ILE A 335 12.14 -17.97 -18.15
N ASN A 336 11.28 -17.68 -19.14
CA ASN A 336 10.74 -18.60 -20.12
C ASN A 336 9.88 -19.73 -19.53
N LEU A 337 8.94 -19.38 -18.64
CA LEU A 337 8.17 -20.35 -17.85
C LEU A 337 7.43 -21.43 -18.67
N ASP A 338 7.05 -21.14 -19.91
CA ASP A 338 6.26 -22.03 -20.77
C ASP A 338 7.04 -23.23 -21.33
N HIS A 339 8.36 -23.28 -21.14
CA HIS A 339 9.20 -24.37 -21.64
C HIS A 339 9.33 -25.53 -20.63
N ASN A 340 9.03 -26.74 -21.11
CA ASN A 340 9.09 -27.98 -20.32
C ASN A 340 10.53 -28.50 -20.09
N ASP A 341 11.56 -27.80 -20.56
CA ASP A 341 12.96 -28.21 -20.44
C ASP A 341 13.59 -27.81 -19.10
N HIS A 342 12.86 -27.06 -18.26
CA HIS A 342 13.33 -26.62 -16.95
C HIS A 342 12.25 -26.64 -15.86
N GLN A 343 12.69 -26.45 -14.61
CA GLN A 343 11.86 -26.35 -13.41
C GLN A 343 12.08 -25.00 -12.70
N LYS A 344 12.39 -23.96 -13.47
CA LYS A 344 12.52 -22.58 -12.96
C LYS A 344 11.19 -22.14 -12.35
N LYS A 345 11.27 -21.42 -11.24
CA LYS A 345 10.11 -20.92 -10.48
C LYS A 345 10.27 -19.46 -10.14
N ILE A 346 9.17 -18.74 -10.00
CA ILE A 346 9.13 -17.32 -9.60
C ILE A 346 8.32 -17.18 -8.31
N ILE A 347 8.82 -16.37 -7.39
CA ILE A 347 8.10 -15.93 -6.20
C ILE A 347 8.00 -14.40 -6.25
N PHE A 348 6.82 -13.87 -6.49
CA PHE A 348 6.55 -12.44 -6.35
C PHE A 348 6.16 -12.13 -4.91
N ILE A 349 6.88 -11.21 -4.28
CA ILE A 349 6.66 -10.81 -2.89
C ILE A 349 6.30 -9.33 -2.86
N GLY A 350 5.24 -8.96 -2.14
CA GLY A 350 4.89 -7.56 -2.00
C GLY A 350 3.65 -7.29 -1.14
N ASP A 351 3.25 -6.02 -1.12
CA ASP A 351 2.09 -5.55 -0.36
C ASP A 351 1.06 -4.93 -1.32
N ASN A 352 -0.11 -5.56 -1.42
CA ASN A 352 -1.17 -5.15 -2.35
C ASN A 352 -1.93 -3.88 -1.89
N ALA A 353 -1.76 -3.46 -0.63
CA ALA A 353 -2.28 -2.21 -0.11
C ALA A 353 -1.35 -1.01 -0.40
N GLN A 354 -0.10 -1.26 -0.77
CA GLN A 354 0.82 -0.20 -1.19
C GLN A 354 0.44 0.41 -2.55
N LEU A 355 1.08 1.53 -2.89
CA LEU A 355 0.92 2.18 -4.18
C LEU A 355 1.28 1.22 -5.33
N PRO A 356 0.44 1.13 -6.38
CA PRO A 356 0.76 0.41 -7.60
C PRO A 356 1.89 1.12 -8.38
N PRO A 357 2.39 0.51 -9.47
CA PRO A 357 3.37 1.18 -10.31
C PRO A 357 2.85 2.52 -10.83
N VAL A 358 3.75 3.49 -11.03
CA VAL A 358 3.38 4.84 -11.46
C VAL A 358 2.61 4.78 -12.78
N GLY A 359 1.44 5.44 -12.82
CA GLY A 359 0.55 5.45 -14.00
C GLY A 359 -0.45 4.28 -14.05
N MET A 360 -0.40 3.35 -13.08
CA MET A 360 -1.31 2.21 -13.01
C MET A 360 -2.24 2.30 -11.78
N ASN A 361 -3.38 1.62 -11.84
CA ASN A 361 -4.35 1.53 -10.73
C ASN A 361 -4.31 0.19 -9.98
N LEU A 362 -3.51 -0.75 -10.47
CA LEU A 362 -3.30 -2.09 -9.94
C LEU A 362 -1.85 -2.51 -10.15
N SER A 363 -1.36 -3.45 -9.35
CA SER A 363 -0.01 -4.01 -9.47
C SER A 363 -0.08 -5.33 -10.27
N PRO A 364 0.37 -5.36 -11.54
CA PRO A 364 0.17 -6.51 -12.42
C PRO A 364 0.87 -7.77 -11.90
N ALA A 365 2.11 -7.64 -11.40
CA ALA A 365 2.88 -8.75 -10.84
C ALA A 365 2.33 -9.31 -9.51
N LEU A 366 1.42 -8.59 -8.84
CA LEU A 366 0.74 -9.06 -7.62
C LEU A 366 -0.75 -9.39 -7.87
N SER A 367 -1.23 -9.27 -9.10
CA SER A 367 -2.63 -9.53 -9.44
C SER A 367 -2.76 -10.93 -10.04
N GLU A 368 -3.36 -11.85 -9.29
CA GLU A 368 -3.63 -13.21 -9.74
C GLU A 368 -4.50 -13.22 -11.00
N HIS A 369 -5.55 -12.39 -11.01
CA HIS A 369 -6.42 -12.22 -12.17
C HIS A 369 -5.64 -11.74 -13.40
N TYR A 370 -4.75 -10.75 -13.23
CA TYR A 370 -3.99 -10.19 -14.35
C TYR A 370 -3.01 -11.23 -14.94
N LEU A 371 -2.22 -11.91 -14.10
CA LEU A 371 -1.27 -12.93 -14.56
C LEU A 371 -1.97 -14.12 -15.23
N THR A 372 -3.16 -14.49 -14.75
CA THR A 372 -3.92 -15.59 -15.34
C THR A 372 -4.55 -15.19 -16.67
N THR A 373 -5.12 -13.98 -16.77
CA THR A 373 -5.87 -13.52 -17.96
C THR A 373 -4.95 -13.03 -19.08
N GLU A 374 -3.92 -12.24 -18.76
CA GLU A 374 -3.05 -11.64 -19.78
C GLU A 374 -1.90 -12.58 -20.19
N TYR A 375 -1.39 -13.39 -19.25
CA TYR A 375 -0.24 -14.27 -19.48
C TYR A 375 -0.55 -15.76 -19.44
N GLY A 376 -1.78 -16.18 -19.09
CA GLY A 376 -2.16 -17.60 -19.03
C GLY A 376 -1.43 -18.41 -17.95
N ILE A 377 -0.84 -17.75 -16.96
CA ILE A 377 0.04 -18.39 -15.97
C ILE A 377 -0.77 -19.06 -14.85
N GLN A 378 -0.44 -20.30 -14.53
CA GLN A 378 -0.91 -20.97 -13.30
C GLN A 378 -0.04 -20.56 -12.10
N LEU A 379 -0.68 -20.20 -10.99
CA LEU A 379 0.00 -19.71 -9.79
C LEU A 379 -0.66 -20.19 -8.50
N ILE A 380 0.10 -20.09 -7.39
CA ILE A 380 -0.43 -20.20 -6.02
C ILE A 380 -0.32 -18.83 -5.36
N GLY A 381 -1.40 -18.34 -4.77
CA GLY A 381 -1.41 -17.12 -3.96
C GLY A 381 -1.52 -17.43 -2.48
N TYR A 382 -0.73 -16.73 -1.67
CA TYR A 382 -0.87 -16.70 -0.22
C TYR A 382 -0.76 -15.26 0.30
N GLU A 383 -1.59 -14.91 1.28
CA GLU A 383 -1.61 -13.58 1.88
C GLU A 383 -1.38 -13.67 3.39
N LEU A 384 -0.24 -13.13 3.86
CA LEU A 384 0.04 -12.97 5.28
C LEU A 384 -0.79 -11.81 5.84
N ARG A 385 -1.69 -12.09 6.79
CA ARG A 385 -2.59 -11.11 7.39
C ARG A 385 -2.16 -10.71 8.79
N GLU A 386 -1.61 -11.65 9.54
CA GLU A 386 -1.14 -11.43 10.91
C GLU A 386 0.11 -10.52 10.97
N VAL A 387 0.02 -9.44 11.74
CA VAL A 387 1.10 -8.46 11.90
C VAL A 387 1.93 -8.81 13.13
N VAL A 388 3.22 -9.10 12.93
CA VAL A 388 4.16 -9.58 13.97
C VAL A 388 4.98 -8.43 14.58
N ARG A 389 4.47 -7.19 14.54
CA ARG A 389 5.16 -6.02 15.12
C ARG A 389 4.81 -5.90 16.61
N GLN A 390 5.83 -5.64 17.43
CA GLN A 390 5.81 -5.68 18.91
C GLN A 390 4.94 -4.64 19.64
N LYS A 391 4.03 -3.93 18.96
CA LYS A 391 3.19 -2.91 19.59
C LYS A 391 1.73 -3.09 19.18
N SER A 392 0.99 -3.92 19.92
CA SER A 392 -0.47 -3.99 19.86
C SER A 392 -1.14 -2.63 20.09
N GLU A 393 -0.43 -1.69 20.73
CA GLU A 393 -0.86 -0.32 21.04
C GLU A 393 -0.41 0.72 20.01
N SER A 394 0.17 0.32 18.87
CA SER A 394 0.62 1.27 17.85
C SER A 394 -0.57 1.86 17.08
N GLY A 395 -0.70 3.18 17.13
CA GLY A 395 -1.70 3.93 16.36
C GLY A 395 -1.44 3.84 14.86
N VAL A 396 -0.18 3.73 14.44
CA VAL A 396 0.18 3.53 13.03
C VAL A 396 -0.38 2.20 12.51
N LEU A 397 -0.25 1.13 13.29
CA LEU A 397 -0.76 -0.20 12.92
C LEU A 397 -2.28 -0.26 12.97
N TYR A 398 -2.91 0.40 13.96
CA TYR A 398 -4.36 0.55 14.03
C TYR A 398 -4.90 1.22 12.76
N HIS A 399 -4.41 2.41 12.41
CA HIS A 399 -4.86 3.13 11.21
C HIS A 399 -4.52 2.40 9.92
N ALA A 400 -3.36 1.76 9.84
CA ALA A 400 -2.99 0.92 8.70
C ALA A 400 -3.99 -0.24 8.50
N SER A 401 -4.47 -0.85 9.59
CA SER A 401 -5.45 -1.94 9.55
C SER A 401 -6.82 -1.46 9.10
N GLN A 402 -7.28 -0.30 9.59
CA GLN A 402 -8.53 0.31 9.15
C GLN A 402 -8.51 0.63 7.64
N LEU A 403 -7.41 1.19 7.14
CA LEU A 403 -7.24 1.47 5.71
C LEU A 403 -7.26 0.19 4.87
N ARG A 404 -6.64 -0.89 5.34
CA ARG A 404 -6.64 -2.20 4.66
C ARG A 404 -8.05 -2.77 4.56
N GLN A 405 -8.78 -2.84 5.68
CA GLN A 405 -10.15 -3.35 5.70
C GLN A 405 -11.06 -2.55 4.76
N ALA A 406 -10.91 -1.22 4.74
CA ALA A 406 -11.63 -0.37 3.80
C ALA A 406 -11.29 -0.67 2.33
N MET A 407 -10.03 -0.95 2.01
CA MET A 407 -9.59 -1.34 0.67
C MET A 407 -10.06 -2.74 0.28
N GLU A 408 -10.00 -3.72 1.18
CA GLU A 408 -10.48 -5.10 0.97
C GLU A 408 -11.99 -5.13 0.71
N ASN A 409 -12.76 -4.42 1.53
CA ASN A 409 -14.21 -4.33 1.42
C ASN A 409 -14.68 -3.39 0.31
N ASN A 410 -13.76 -2.64 -0.31
CA ASN A 410 -14.04 -1.60 -1.31
C ASN A 410 -15.01 -0.51 -0.79
N VAL A 411 -14.89 -0.15 0.49
CA VAL A 411 -15.72 0.84 1.18
C VAL A 411 -14.84 2.01 1.64
N PHE A 412 -15.04 3.18 1.02
CA PHE A 412 -14.29 4.40 1.32
C PHE A 412 -15.26 5.52 1.70
N ASN A 413 -16.04 5.33 2.76
CA ASN A 413 -17.10 6.27 3.19
C ASN A 413 -16.73 7.11 4.41
N GLN A 414 -15.63 6.76 5.08
CA GLN A 414 -15.10 7.48 6.23
C GLN A 414 -13.58 7.42 6.25
N LEU A 415 -12.95 8.45 6.82
CA LEU A 415 -11.53 8.50 7.12
C LEU A 415 -11.31 9.45 8.30
N VAL A 416 -11.15 8.87 9.49
CA VAL A 416 -10.94 9.58 10.75
C VAL A 416 -9.63 9.11 11.34
N ILE A 417 -8.78 10.06 11.74
CA ILE A 417 -7.51 9.75 12.38
C ILE A 417 -7.56 10.10 13.85
N GLU A 418 -7.55 9.06 14.66
CA GLU A 418 -7.48 9.14 16.11
C GLU A 418 -6.03 9.38 16.56
N THR A 419 -5.87 10.26 17.56
CA THR A 419 -4.56 10.74 18.06
C THR A 419 -4.35 10.46 19.54
N HIS A 420 -5.15 9.57 20.11
CA HIS A 420 -5.00 9.09 21.48
C HIS A 420 -3.78 8.16 21.67
N PHE A 421 -3.05 7.86 20.59
CA PHE A 421 -1.88 7.02 20.57
C PHE A 421 -0.59 7.84 20.78
N ASP A 422 0.40 7.24 21.42
CA ASP A 422 1.70 7.86 21.67
C ASP A 422 2.55 8.07 20.40
N ASP A 423 2.30 7.27 19.34
CA ASP A 423 3.10 7.24 18.12
C ASP A 423 2.45 7.97 16.93
N VAL A 424 1.28 8.61 17.10
CA VAL A 424 0.57 9.34 16.05
C VAL A 424 0.17 10.74 16.52
N HIS A 425 0.79 11.75 15.94
CA HIS A 425 0.57 13.15 16.27
C HIS A 425 -0.09 13.91 15.12
N ARG A 426 -1.12 14.69 15.45
CA ARG A 426 -1.71 15.67 14.52
C ARG A 426 -1.02 17.01 14.69
N LEU A 427 -0.70 17.63 13.57
CA LEU A 427 -0.07 18.95 13.50
C LEU A 427 -0.86 19.84 12.55
N HIS A 428 -0.95 21.12 12.89
CA HIS A 428 -1.29 22.16 11.93
C HIS A 428 -0.07 22.56 11.10
N TYR A 429 -0.29 23.06 9.89
CA TYR A 429 0.81 23.51 9.01
C TYR A 429 1.76 24.51 9.68
N ASP A 430 1.24 25.40 10.54
CA ASP A 430 2.06 26.42 11.22
C ASP A 430 2.99 25.83 12.28
N GLU A 431 2.62 24.70 12.87
CA GLU A 431 3.38 23.99 13.91
C GLU A 431 4.47 23.09 13.32
N PHE A 432 4.39 22.78 12.03
CA PHE A 432 5.27 21.83 11.33
C PHE A 432 6.76 22.06 11.63
N MET A 433 7.26 23.28 11.46
CA MET A 433 8.69 23.56 11.64
C MET A 433 9.14 23.36 13.08
N SER A 434 8.32 23.77 14.05
CA SER A 434 8.64 23.61 15.47
C SER A 434 8.74 22.13 15.87
N SER A 435 7.78 21.31 15.41
CA SER A 435 7.78 19.86 15.65
C SER A 435 8.94 19.16 14.92
N TYR A 436 9.19 19.51 13.66
CA TYR A 436 10.31 18.97 12.88
C TYR A 436 11.66 19.18 13.58
N LEU A 437 11.87 20.37 14.15
CA LEU A 437 13.10 20.70 14.89
C LEU A 437 13.17 20.03 16.26
N ALA A 438 12.03 19.89 16.96
CA ALA A 438 11.97 19.21 18.24
C ALA A 438 12.39 17.73 18.11
N VAL A 439 11.78 17.01 17.15
CA VAL A 439 12.07 15.60 16.88
C VAL A 439 13.52 15.38 16.42
N SER A 440 14.08 16.35 15.71
CA SER A 440 15.43 16.27 15.17
C SER A 440 16.52 16.84 16.11
N ASN A 441 16.16 17.21 17.35
CA ASN A 441 17.05 17.86 18.33
C ASN A 441 17.79 19.09 17.75
N GLY A 442 17.09 19.86 16.91
CA GLY A 442 17.63 21.03 16.21
C GLY A 442 18.76 20.73 15.21
N LYS A 443 18.92 19.46 14.82
CA LYS A 443 19.98 19.03 13.88
C LYS A 443 19.36 18.38 12.65
N MET A 444 20.07 18.45 11.53
CA MET A 444 19.69 17.65 10.37
C MET A 444 19.84 16.16 10.67
N SER A 445 18.72 15.44 10.72
CA SER A 445 18.69 14.00 10.99
C SER A 445 18.47 13.19 9.71
N ALA A 446 19.20 12.09 9.60
CA ALA A 446 18.94 11.08 8.57
C ALA A 446 17.62 10.32 8.84
N ASP A 447 17.20 10.27 10.10
CA ASP A 447 16.08 9.46 10.59
C ASP A 447 14.70 10.16 10.43
N THR A 448 14.69 11.39 9.91
CA THR A 448 13.47 12.21 9.71
C THR A 448 13.25 12.49 8.22
N ILE A 449 12.01 12.36 7.76
CA ILE A 449 11.61 12.63 6.37
C ILE A 449 10.22 13.27 6.30
N VAL A 450 10.00 14.12 5.29
CA VAL A 450 8.66 14.59 4.91
C VAL A 450 8.17 13.86 3.65
N LEU A 451 6.93 13.36 3.68
CA LEU A 451 6.27 12.70 2.57
C LEU A 451 5.12 13.56 2.05
N ALA A 452 5.08 13.75 0.73
CA ALA A 452 3.99 14.42 0.04
C ALA A 452 3.57 13.64 -1.21
N GLN A 453 2.44 14.04 -1.81
CA GLN A 453 1.94 13.43 -3.04
C GLN A 453 2.62 14.00 -4.29
N SER A 454 2.74 15.33 -4.40
CA SER A 454 3.22 16.01 -5.60
C SER A 454 4.69 16.43 -5.49
N ASN A 455 5.40 16.52 -6.61
CA ASN A 455 6.77 17.05 -6.62
C ASN A 455 6.81 18.55 -6.26
N ALA A 456 5.73 19.31 -6.53
CA ALA A 456 5.63 20.71 -6.15
C ALA A 456 5.60 20.89 -4.62
N ASP A 457 4.80 20.08 -3.92
CA ASP A 457 4.80 20.06 -2.45
C ASP A 457 6.18 19.68 -1.91
N VAL A 458 6.80 18.64 -2.49
CA VAL A 458 8.16 18.21 -2.11
C VAL A 458 9.18 19.34 -2.25
N ALA A 459 9.16 20.08 -3.36
CA ALA A 459 10.02 21.23 -3.57
C ALA A 459 9.78 22.32 -2.50
N ALA A 460 8.52 22.64 -2.21
CA ALA A 460 8.17 23.62 -1.19
C ALA A 460 8.65 23.23 0.22
N TYR A 461 8.47 21.97 0.63
CA TYR A 461 8.97 21.50 1.93
C TYR A 461 10.49 21.43 1.99
N ASN A 462 11.15 20.99 0.91
CA ASN A 462 12.61 21.01 0.80
C ASN A 462 13.15 22.43 0.98
N GLN A 463 12.58 23.40 0.27
CA GLN A 463 12.97 24.81 0.38
C GLN A 463 12.74 25.34 1.80
N ARG A 464 11.58 25.09 2.40
CA ARG A 464 11.24 25.58 3.75
C ARG A 464 12.17 25.04 4.82
N ILE A 465 12.48 23.74 4.78
CA ILE A 465 13.40 23.12 5.75
C ILE A 465 14.82 23.66 5.52
N ARG A 466 15.24 23.75 4.26
CA ARG A 466 16.58 24.22 3.91
C ARG A 466 16.82 25.67 4.31
N GLU A 467 15.88 26.57 4.04
CA GLU A 467 15.96 27.99 4.41
C GLU A 467 16.16 28.17 5.92
N HIS A 468 15.55 27.31 6.74
CA HIS A 468 15.75 27.35 8.19
C HIS A 468 17.19 27.03 8.61
N PHE A 469 17.80 25.99 8.00
CA PHE A 469 19.16 25.58 8.36
C PHE A 469 20.25 26.38 7.64
N PHE A 470 19.93 26.97 6.49
CA PHE A 470 20.85 27.78 5.69
C PHE A 470 20.17 29.08 5.23
N PRO A 471 19.93 30.05 6.14
CA PRO A 471 19.24 31.29 5.82
C PRO A 471 19.99 32.09 4.74
N GLU A 472 19.26 32.63 3.77
CA GLU A 472 19.79 33.45 2.67
C GLU A 472 20.85 32.76 1.78
N LYS A 473 21.00 31.43 1.88
CA LYS A 473 21.93 30.66 1.06
C LYS A 473 21.20 29.94 -0.06
N ILE A 474 21.18 30.54 -1.25
CA ILE A 474 20.52 29.95 -2.43
C ILE A 474 21.32 28.75 -2.97
N GLU A 475 22.65 28.86 -3.02
CA GLU A 475 23.50 27.81 -3.57
C GLU A 475 23.67 26.61 -2.65
N LEU A 476 23.97 25.44 -3.23
CA LEU A 476 24.31 24.21 -2.52
C LEU A 476 25.39 24.45 -1.44
N GLN A 477 25.15 23.97 -0.23
CA GLN A 477 26.03 24.15 0.92
C GLN A 477 26.58 22.81 1.43
N PRO A 478 27.77 22.80 2.05
CA PRO A 478 28.17 21.70 2.91
C PRO A 478 27.09 21.39 3.95
N ARG A 479 26.85 20.09 4.17
CA ARG A 479 25.81 19.48 5.02
C ARG A 479 24.41 19.44 4.41
N ASP A 480 24.20 19.91 3.18
CA ASP A 480 22.92 19.71 2.50
C ASP A 480 22.58 18.22 2.39
N LYS A 481 21.37 17.83 2.78
CA LYS A 481 20.83 16.48 2.62
C LYS A 481 20.33 16.32 1.19
N ILE A 482 20.83 15.30 0.50
CA ILE A 482 20.50 15.05 -0.91
C ILE A 482 19.92 13.65 -1.11
N ILE A 483 19.21 13.48 -2.22
CA ILE A 483 18.73 12.20 -2.73
C ILE A 483 19.16 12.06 -4.20
N VAL A 484 19.66 10.88 -4.54
CA VAL A 484 20.10 10.52 -5.89
C VAL A 484 18.89 10.15 -6.76
N VAL A 485 18.87 10.60 -8.02
CA VAL A 485 17.72 10.45 -8.94
C VAL A 485 17.92 9.35 -9.99
N ASN A 486 19.17 9.00 -10.30
CA ASN A 486 19.51 7.94 -11.25
C ASN A 486 20.57 7.01 -10.67
N ASN A 487 20.65 5.77 -11.19
CA ASN A 487 21.76 4.90 -10.82
C ASN A 487 23.07 5.50 -11.34
N TYR A 488 24.08 5.58 -10.48
CA TYR A 488 25.39 6.11 -10.80
C TYR A 488 26.46 5.09 -10.40
N TYR A 489 27.46 4.91 -11.25
CA TYR A 489 28.60 4.05 -10.96
C TYR A 489 29.82 4.95 -10.79
N ASP A 490 30.39 4.93 -9.59
CA ASP A 490 31.61 5.68 -9.33
C ASP A 490 32.76 5.10 -10.18
N PRO A 491 33.37 5.89 -11.09
CA PRO A 491 34.47 5.41 -11.92
C PRO A 491 35.71 5.00 -11.13
N VAL A 492 35.90 5.55 -9.92
CA VAL A 492 37.09 5.31 -9.10
C VAL A 492 36.95 4.03 -8.28
N SER A 493 35.88 3.91 -7.49
CA SER A 493 35.66 2.74 -6.64
C SER A 493 34.91 1.59 -7.32
N GLY A 494 34.29 1.82 -8.49
CA GLY A 494 33.39 0.88 -9.15
C GLY A 494 32.07 0.67 -8.40
N LYS A 495 31.82 1.41 -7.32
CA LYS A 495 30.65 1.25 -6.45
C LYS A 495 29.42 1.87 -7.11
N MET A 496 28.30 1.13 -7.08
CA MET A 496 27.02 1.61 -7.55
C MET A 496 26.30 2.40 -6.45
N ILE A 497 25.80 3.58 -6.80
CA ILE A 497 24.89 4.39 -6.00
C ILE A 497 23.51 4.31 -6.63
N ALA A 498 22.53 3.89 -5.85
CA ALA A 498 21.20 3.60 -6.37
C ALA A 498 20.32 4.86 -6.47
N ASN A 499 19.41 4.88 -7.44
CA ASN A 499 18.29 5.83 -7.44
C ASN A 499 17.50 5.72 -6.12
N GLY A 500 17.27 6.85 -5.47
CA GLY A 500 16.58 6.97 -4.18
C GLY A 500 17.48 6.86 -2.96
N GLU A 501 18.79 6.70 -3.16
CA GLU A 501 19.79 6.69 -2.09
C GLU A 501 20.02 8.10 -1.54
N PHE A 502 20.15 8.20 -0.22
CA PHE A 502 20.39 9.46 0.47
C PHE A 502 21.87 9.68 0.72
N GLY A 503 22.29 10.92 0.59
CA GLY A 503 23.64 11.37 0.90
C GLY A 503 23.63 12.72 1.59
N MET A 504 24.83 13.18 1.93
CA MET A 504 25.05 14.53 2.44
C MET A 504 26.23 15.15 1.72
N VAL A 505 26.11 16.43 1.37
CA VAL A 505 27.24 17.18 0.81
C VAL A 505 28.27 17.38 1.90
N LYS A 506 29.50 16.91 1.70
CA LYS A 506 30.62 17.18 2.61
C LYS A 506 31.32 18.47 2.25
N GLN A 507 31.62 18.62 0.97
CA GLN A 507 32.36 19.76 0.45
C GLN A 507 31.85 20.10 -0.94
N VAL A 508 31.86 21.39 -1.23
CA VAL A 508 31.54 21.96 -2.53
C VAL A 508 32.85 22.53 -3.08
N HIS A 509 33.23 22.11 -4.29
CA HIS A 509 34.50 22.50 -4.91
C HIS A 509 34.26 23.51 -6.04
N GLY A 510 35.07 24.57 -6.06
CA GLY A 510 35.06 25.57 -7.12
C GLY A 510 33.79 26.42 -7.19
N GLU A 511 33.69 27.21 -8.26
CA GLU A 511 32.50 27.98 -8.60
C GLU A 511 31.54 27.15 -9.46
N LYS A 512 30.33 27.68 -9.69
CA LYS A 512 29.35 27.03 -10.59
C LYS A 512 29.88 27.08 -12.02
N GLU A 513 29.94 25.94 -12.70
CA GLU A 513 30.21 25.92 -14.13
C GLU A 513 28.88 26.03 -14.89
N ILE A 514 28.79 27.01 -15.78
CA ILE A 514 27.60 27.22 -16.62
C ILE A 514 28.00 26.95 -18.07
N ARG A 515 27.26 26.07 -18.74
CA ARG A 515 27.46 25.72 -20.13
C ARG A 515 26.21 26.06 -20.94
N HIS A 516 26.37 26.93 -21.93
CA HIS A 516 25.29 27.31 -22.84
C HIS A 516 25.28 26.38 -24.05
N VAL A 517 24.18 25.65 -24.23
CA VAL A 517 24.00 24.71 -25.33
C VAL A 517 22.77 25.10 -26.13
N THR A 518 22.94 25.28 -27.43
CA THR A 518 21.81 25.54 -28.34
C THR A 518 21.32 24.22 -28.92
N ILE A 519 20.04 23.92 -28.71
CA ILE A 519 19.38 22.76 -29.32
C ILE A 519 18.30 23.21 -30.30
N ARG A 520 18.05 22.41 -31.33
CA ARG A 520 16.96 22.61 -32.29
C ARG A 520 15.77 21.76 -31.85
N CYS A 521 14.67 22.40 -31.46
CA CYS A 521 13.45 21.73 -31.03
C CYS A 521 12.27 22.18 -31.90
N LYS A 522 11.41 21.24 -32.30
CA LYS A 522 10.15 21.56 -32.97
C LYS A 522 9.14 22.03 -31.91
N ASN A 523 8.62 23.25 -32.04
CA ASN A 523 7.62 23.78 -31.13
C ASN A 523 6.29 23.02 -31.34
N LYS A 524 5.81 22.37 -30.27
CA LYS A 524 4.61 21.49 -30.30
C LYS A 524 3.33 22.21 -30.75
N ASN A 525 3.28 23.54 -30.64
CA ASN A 525 2.09 24.33 -30.99
C ASN A 525 2.17 24.94 -32.40
N THR A 526 3.37 25.23 -32.90
CA THR A 526 3.56 25.94 -34.18
C THR A 526 4.14 25.06 -35.28
N GLU A 527 4.59 23.85 -34.93
CA GLU A 527 5.30 22.91 -35.81
C GLU A 527 6.59 23.48 -36.45
N GLN A 528 7.08 24.63 -35.99
CA GLN A 528 8.31 25.23 -36.48
C GLN A 528 9.51 24.74 -35.65
N VAL A 529 10.65 24.56 -36.30
CA VAL A 529 11.92 24.25 -35.62
C VAL A 529 12.50 25.56 -35.08
N GLU A 530 12.58 25.67 -33.76
CA GLU A 530 13.13 26.80 -33.04
C GLU A 530 14.48 26.40 -32.42
N GLU A 531 15.44 27.33 -32.42
CA GLU A 531 16.72 27.18 -31.70
C GLU A 531 16.56 27.72 -30.27
N ILE A 532 16.63 26.83 -29.30
CA ILE A 532 16.49 27.14 -27.87
C ILE A 532 17.86 27.04 -27.22
N ALA A 533 18.29 28.10 -26.52
CA ALA A 533 19.49 28.09 -25.70
C ALA A 533 19.15 27.57 -24.29
N ILE A 534 19.90 26.55 -23.85
CA ILE A 534 19.71 25.90 -22.55
C ILE A 534 20.99 26.08 -21.74
N GLU A 535 20.81 26.47 -20.48
CA GLU A 535 21.89 26.60 -19.52
C GLU A 535 22.01 25.33 -18.70
N LEU A 536 23.14 24.64 -18.81
CA LEU A 536 23.49 23.51 -17.98
C LEU A 536 24.43 23.94 -16.86
N LEU A 537 24.05 23.64 -15.63
CA LEU A 537 24.73 24.04 -14.41
C LEU A 537 25.42 22.81 -13.81
N PHE A 538 26.74 22.87 -13.68
CA PHE A 538 27.54 21.79 -13.10
C PHE A 538 28.35 22.27 -11.91
N ARG A 539 28.61 21.35 -10.99
CA ARG A 539 29.49 21.60 -9.84
C ARG A 539 30.20 20.34 -9.39
N ASP A 540 31.45 20.49 -8.94
CA ASP A 540 32.20 19.38 -8.35
C ASP A 540 31.95 19.35 -6.84
N VAL A 541 31.61 18.18 -6.31
CA VAL A 541 31.25 18.01 -4.91
C VAL A 541 31.84 16.72 -4.34
N GLN A 542 32.13 16.75 -3.05
CA GLN A 542 32.39 15.55 -2.27
C GLN A 542 31.13 15.18 -1.50
N LEU A 543 30.59 13.98 -1.72
CA LEU A 543 29.41 13.48 -1.02
C LEU A 543 29.78 12.43 0.02
N VAL A 544 28.99 12.34 1.08
CA VAL A 544 29.02 11.25 2.07
C VAL A 544 27.77 10.40 1.89
N LEU A 545 27.96 9.11 1.66
CA LEU A 545 26.89 8.10 1.59
C LEU A 545 27.15 6.99 2.61
N LYS A 546 26.18 6.11 2.81
CA LYS A 546 26.28 4.97 3.72
C LYS A 546 26.35 3.66 2.95
N ASP A 547 27.29 2.80 3.31
CA ASP A 547 27.37 1.45 2.73
C ASP A 547 26.29 0.50 3.29
N LEU A 548 26.42 -0.79 2.98
CA LEU A 548 25.48 -1.81 3.43
C LEU A 548 25.46 -1.95 4.97
N ASP A 549 26.60 -1.73 5.62
CA ASP A 549 26.75 -1.81 7.07
C ASP A 549 26.46 -0.48 7.78
N GLY A 550 26.01 0.53 7.03
CA GLY A 550 25.73 1.88 7.53
C GLY A 550 26.98 2.73 7.77
N ARG A 551 28.17 2.26 7.37
CA ARG A 551 29.44 2.99 7.50
C ARG A 551 29.51 4.09 6.44
N PRO A 552 29.98 5.30 6.80
CA PRO A 552 30.10 6.39 5.86
C PRO A 552 31.25 6.16 4.88
N TYR A 553 31.00 6.39 3.59
CA TYR A 553 32.03 6.45 2.55
C TYR A 553 31.88 7.73 1.73
N TYR A 554 32.98 8.14 1.09
CA TYR A 554 33.07 9.40 0.37
C TYR A 554 33.19 9.16 -1.12
N ILE A 555 32.56 10.02 -1.91
CA ILE A 555 32.76 10.05 -3.36
C ILE A 555 33.02 11.49 -3.81
N ASP A 556 33.93 11.65 -4.76
CA ASP A 556 34.17 12.91 -5.45
C ASP A 556 33.55 12.80 -6.84
N CYS A 557 32.57 13.65 -7.14
CA CYS A 557 31.82 13.56 -8.38
C CYS A 557 31.35 14.93 -8.87
N LYS A 558 31.08 15.01 -10.19
CA LYS A 558 30.40 16.13 -10.81
C LYS A 558 28.89 15.93 -10.71
N ILE A 559 28.15 16.96 -10.30
CA ILE A 559 26.69 16.98 -10.23
C ILE A 559 26.10 17.95 -11.25
N VAL A 560 24.84 17.72 -11.62
CA VAL A 560 24.02 18.66 -12.39
C VAL A 560 23.07 19.41 -11.45
N GLU A 561 23.22 20.73 -11.35
CA GLU A 561 22.46 21.55 -10.41
C GLU A 561 21.06 21.94 -10.93
N ASN A 562 20.80 21.85 -12.24
CA ASN A 562 19.48 22.14 -12.84
C ASN A 562 18.31 21.46 -12.11
N LEU A 563 18.56 20.27 -11.55
CA LEU A 563 17.54 19.46 -10.90
C LEU A 563 17.28 19.84 -9.43
N LEU A 564 18.19 20.54 -8.76
CA LEU A 564 18.13 20.81 -7.31
C LEU A 564 16.83 21.53 -6.92
N ASP A 565 16.51 22.61 -7.64
CA ASP A 565 15.35 23.47 -7.38
C ASP A 565 14.17 23.18 -8.33
N SER A 566 14.32 22.22 -9.25
CA SER A 566 13.29 21.88 -10.22
C SER A 566 12.08 21.20 -9.58
N ALA A 567 10.89 21.54 -10.04
CA ALA A 567 9.66 20.84 -9.68
C ALA A 567 9.49 19.49 -10.42
N HIS A 568 10.34 19.19 -11.40
CA HIS A 568 10.29 17.94 -12.18
C HIS A 568 10.97 16.76 -11.45
N ALA A 569 10.59 15.53 -11.79
CA ALA A 569 11.11 14.32 -11.14
C ALA A 569 12.54 13.95 -11.57
N ASP A 570 12.89 14.31 -12.80
CA ASP A 570 14.18 14.17 -13.48
C ASP A 570 14.37 15.45 -14.35
N LEU A 571 15.51 15.57 -15.03
CA LEU A 571 15.79 16.61 -16.01
C LEU A 571 14.71 16.63 -17.10
N VAL A 572 14.41 17.83 -17.60
CA VAL A 572 13.48 17.99 -18.72
C VAL A 572 14.12 17.40 -19.99
N SER A 573 13.29 16.96 -20.94
CA SER A 573 13.74 16.39 -22.22
C SER A 573 14.78 17.26 -22.93
N ASP A 574 14.54 18.58 -22.94
CA ASP A 574 15.43 19.55 -23.56
C ASP A 574 16.78 19.67 -22.83
N GLU A 575 16.81 19.65 -21.50
CA GLU A 575 18.06 19.63 -20.71
C GLU A 575 18.84 18.33 -20.93
N SER A 576 18.13 17.20 -21.02
CA SER A 576 18.72 15.90 -21.32
C SER A 576 19.39 15.92 -22.70
N LYS A 577 18.72 16.46 -23.73
CA LYS A 577 19.27 16.65 -25.07
C LYS A 577 20.48 17.58 -25.07
N ALA A 578 20.42 18.67 -24.32
CA ALA A 578 21.54 19.61 -24.19
C ALA A 578 22.79 18.94 -23.62
N ILE A 579 22.67 18.06 -22.62
CA ILE A 579 23.83 17.33 -22.04
C ILE A 579 24.54 16.48 -23.12
N TYR A 580 23.77 15.84 -24.01
CA TYR A 580 24.37 15.08 -25.11
C TYR A 580 24.98 15.95 -26.19
N VAL A 581 24.29 17.02 -26.58
CA VAL A 581 24.81 17.95 -27.59
C VAL A 581 26.11 18.57 -27.08
N ASP A 582 26.20 18.92 -25.80
CA ASP A 582 27.43 19.36 -25.16
C ASP A 582 28.56 18.31 -25.27
N PHE A 583 28.26 17.03 -25.00
CA PHE A 583 29.21 15.94 -25.21
C PHE A 583 29.71 15.89 -26.66
N CYS A 584 28.81 16.00 -27.64
CA CYS A 584 29.18 15.99 -29.06
C CYS A 584 30.04 17.21 -29.44
N ILE A 585 29.74 18.39 -28.90
CA ILE A 585 30.51 19.62 -29.12
C ILE A 585 31.92 19.49 -28.55
N ARG A 586 32.08 18.87 -27.36
CA ARG A 586 33.38 18.63 -26.73
C ARG A 586 34.20 17.55 -27.43
N HIS A 587 33.54 16.63 -28.13
CA HIS A 587 34.18 15.51 -28.81
C HIS A 587 33.88 15.43 -30.33
N PRO A 588 34.22 16.47 -31.12
CA PRO A 588 33.80 16.57 -32.53
C PRO A 588 34.46 15.54 -33.47
N ARG A 589 35.51 14.85 -33.01
CA ARG A 589 36.25 13.85 -33.80
C ARG A 589 35.75 12.42 -33.59
N LEU A 590 34.93 12.18 -32.56
CA LEU A 590 34.45 10.84 -32.25
C LEU A 590 33.30 10.48 -33.18
N LYS A 591 33.43 9.35 -33.88
CA LYS A 591 32.36 8.85 -34.74
C LYS A 591 31.28 8.19 -33.87
N PRO A 592 29.99 8.54 -34.04
CA PRO A 592 28.90 7.84 -33.38
C PRO A 592 28.98 6.32 -33.59
N ASN A 593 28.58 5.53 -32.58
CA ASN A 593 28.64 4.06 -32.55
C ASN A 593 30.05 3.43 -32.54
N SER A 594 31.14 4.20 -32.61
CA SER A 594 32.49 3.64 -32.42
C SER A 594 32.70 3.17 -30.97
N VAL A 595 33.58 2.19 -30.77
CA VAL A 595 33.96 1.72 -29.44
C VAL A 595 34.53 2.89 -28.61
N GLU A 596 35.41 3.68 -29.22
CA GLU A 596 36.00 4.88 -28.60
C GLU A 596 34.93 5.91 -28.19
N PHE A 597 33.89 6.14 -29.01
CA PHE A 597 32.77 7.00 -28.64
C PHE A 597 32.00 6.46 -27.43
N LYS A 598 31.69 5.15 -27.41
CA LYS A 598 30.96 4.52 -26.29
C LYS A 598 31.77 4.57 -24.99
N ASP A 599 33.06 4.28 -25.06
CA ASP A 599 33.94 4.28 -23.88
C ASP A 599 34.14 5.71 -23.36
N THR A 600 34.32 6.69 -24.26
CA THR A 600 34.40 8.10 -23.88
C THR A 600 33.10 8.59 -23.26
N LEU A 601 31.95 8.25 -23.84
CA LEU A 601 30.64 8.63 -23.32
C LEU A 601 30.38 8.02 -21.94
N LYS A 602 30.81 6.77 -21.68
CA LYS A 602 30.71 6.13 -20.36
C LYS A 602 31.62 6.76 -19.30
N ALA A 603 32.78 7.29 -19.71
CA ALA A 603 33.73 7.93 -18.80
C ALA A 603 33.52 9.43 -18.63
N ASP A 604 32.65 10.04 -19.45
CA ASP A 604 32.49 11.49 -19.50
C ASP A 604 31.85 12.05 -18.21
N PRO A 605 32.49 13.02 -17.53
CA PRO A 605 32.01 13.53 -16.24
C PRO A 605 30.78 14.44 -16.35
N TYR A 606 30.49 15.04 -17.51
CA TYR A 606 29.31 15.91 -17.68
C TYR A 606 28.09 15.09 -18.10
N PHE A 607 28.27 14.15 -19.03
CA PHE A 607 27.22 13.25 -19.49
C PHE A 607 26.75 12.33 -18.37
N ASN A 608 27.68 11.80 -17.59
CA ASN A 608 27.39 10.96 -16.42
C ASN A 608 27.37 11.76 -15.11
N ALA A 609 27.20 13.09 -15.18
CA ALA A 609 27.07 13.89 -13.97
C ALA A 609 25.94 13.34 -13.09
N LEU A 610 26.22 13.23 -11.79
CA LEU A 610 25.29 12.66 -10.83
C LEU A 610 24.06 13.58 -10.70
N LYS A 611 22.87 13.01 -10.90
CA LYS A 611 21.61 13.76 -10.76
C LYS A 611 21.13 13.67 -9.31
N ILE A 612 21.02 14.83 -8.67
CA ILE A 612 20.61 14.92 -7.26
C ILE A 612 19.48 15.93 -7.06
N LYS A 613 18.71 15.74 -5.99
CA LYS A 613 17.76 16.71 -5.44
C LYS A 613 17.97 16.86 -3.94
N TYR A 614 17.41 17.91 -3.35
CA TYR A 614 17.30 18.00 -1.90
C TYR A 614 16.45 16.86 -1.33
N GLY A 615 16.91 16.27 -0.23
CA GLY A 615 16.37 15.05 0.38
C GLY A 615 15.70 15.27 1.74
N TYR A 616 15.19 16.46 2.03
CA TYR A 616 14.43 16.72 3.27
C TYR A 616 12.99 16.22 3.18
N ALA A 617 12.43 16.30 1.96
CA ALA A 617 11.12 15.83 1.58
C ALA A 617 11.22 14.99 0.30
N ILE A 618 10.34 14.00 0.17
CA ILE A 618 10.22 13.15 -1.03
C ILE A 618 8.75 12.83 -1.33
N THR A 619 8.49 12.36 -2.54
CA THR A 619 7.18 11.84 -2.88
C THR A 619 6.96 10.47 -2.24
N CYS A 620 5.71 10.14 -1.90
CA CYS A 620 5.38 8.83 -1.32
C CYS A 620 5.82 7.65 -2.21
N HIS A 621 5.74 7.77 -3.54
CA HIS A 621 6.26 6.77 -4.48
C HIS A 621 7.77 6.54 -4.30
N LYS A 622 8.58 7.60 -4.14
CA LYS A 622 10.04 7.49 -3.89
C LYS A 622 10.36 6.94 -2.48
N ALA A 623 9.37 6.89 -1.59
CA ALA A 623 9.50 6.36 -0.24
C ALA A 623 9.26 4.84 -0.14
N GLN A 624 8.72 4.21 -1.19
CA GLN A 624 8.52 2.75 -1.23
C GLN A 624 9.85 2.00 -1.00
N GLY A 625 9.79 0.86 -0.33
CA GLY A 625 10.98 0.09 0.08
C GLY A 625 11.86 0.76 1.14
N SER A 626 11.47 1.90 1.71
CA SER A 626 12.25 2.65 2.71
C SER A 626 11.51 2.81 4.03
N GLU A 627 12.23 3.05 5.13
CA GLU A 627 11.67 3.26 6.47
C GLU A 627 12.49 4.29 7.25
N TRP A 628 11.83 5.13 8.05
CA TRP A 628 12.43 6.18 8.87
C TRP A 628 11.84 6.15 10.28
N LYS A 629 12.57 6.68 11.27
CA LYS A 629 12.04 6.75 12.64
C LYS A 629 10.89 7.73 12.76
N HIS A 630 11.04 8.90 12.14
CA HIS A 630 10.06 9.96 12.21
C HIS A 630 9.62 10.39 10.81
N VAL A 631 8.32 10.28 10.55
CA VAL A 631 7.74 10.60 9.24
C VAL A 631 6.70 11.69 9.39
N PHE A 632 6.90 12.79 8.65
CA PHE A 632 5.91 13.84 8.50
C PHE A 632 5.13 13.62 7.21
N VAL A 633 3.80 13.55 7.27
CA VAL A 633 2.95 13.35 6.08
C VAL A 633 2.11 14.59 5.84
N LYS A 634 2.25 15.20 4.67
CA LYS A 634 1.34 16.24 4.21
C LYS A 634 0.06 15.59 3.71
N CYS A 635 -0.99 15.57 4.53
CA CYS A 635 -2.19 14.78 4.27
C CYS A 635 -3.12 15.37 3.20
N LYS A 636 -3.16 16.70 3.05
CA LYS A 636 -4.01 17.36 2.06
C LYS A 636 -3.48 17.12 0.65
N THR A 637 -4.20 16.37 -0.18
CA THR A 637 -3.79 16.06 -1.56
C THR A 637 -4.77 16.60 -2.60
N HIS A 638 -4.41 16.49 -3.88
CA HIS A 638 -5.36 16.76 -4.97
C HIS A 638 -6.34 15.60 -5.19
N THR A 639 -5.99 14.40 -4.74
CA THR A 639 -6.86 13.23 -4.79
C THR A 639 -7.99 13.33 -3.77
N ASN A 640 -9.18 12.84 -4.13
CA ASN A 640 -10.31 12.72 -3.20
C ASN A 640 -9.91 11.82 -2.00
N PRO A 641 -9.96 12.33 -0.76
CA PRO A 641 -9.61 11.56 0.44
C PRO A 641 -10.41 10.26 0.58
N LEU A 642 -11.67 10.28 0.15
CA LEU A 642 -12.54 9.10 0.11
C LEU A 642 -12.37 8.40 -1.25
N SER A 643 -11.22 7.81 -1.51
CA SER A 643 -10.99 7.00 -2.71
C SER A 643 -9.94 5.92 -2.46
N ALA A 644 -10.01 4.82 -3.22
CA ALA A 644 -9.01 3.75 -3.17
C ALA A 644 -7.59 4.28 -3.39
N ALA A 645 -7.41 5.23 -4.31
CA ALA A 645 -6.11 5.82 -4.62
C ALA A 645 -5.54 6.60 -3.41
N TYR A 646 -6.37 7.40 -2.72
CA TYR A 646 -5.92 8.10 -1.52
C TYR A 646 -5.62 7.14 -0.37
N PHE A 647 -6.45 6.12 -0.17
CA PHE A 647 -6.25 5.13 0.89
C PHE A 647 -4.93 4.35 0.69
N ARG A 648 -4.61 3.93 -0.54
CA ARG A 648 -3.32 3.31 -0.87
C ARG A 648 -2.14 4.25 -0.65
N TRP A 649 -2.28 5.50 -1.10
CA TRP A 649 -1.25 6.53 -0.91
C TRP A 649 -0.98 6.77 0.58
N PHE A 650 -2.05 6.93 1.36
CA PHE A 650 -1.98 7.23 2.78
C PHE A 650 -1.46 6.03 3.57
N TYR A 651 -1.94 4.82 3.27
CA TYR A 651 -1.40 3.57 3.80
C TYR A 651 0.10 3.44 3.54
N THR A 652 0.53 3.69 2.30
CA THR A 652 1.95 3.63 1.94
C THR A 652 2.76 4.65 2.75
N ALA A 653 2.24 5.88 2.90
CA ALA A 653 2.91 6.96 3.64
C ALA A 653 3.06 6.66 5.14
N ILE A 654 1.98 6.24 5.81
CA ILE A 654 2.03 6.00 7.26
C ILE A 654 2.87 4.77 7.62
N THR A 655 2.92 3.76 6.74
CA THR A 655 3.74 2.56 6.97
C THR A 655 5.23 2.78 6.76
N ARG A 656 5.68 3.99 6.37
CA ARG A 656 7.11 4.33 6.27
C ARG A 656 7.75 4.66 7.62
N THR A 657 6.95 4.85 8.67
CA THR A 657 7.48 5.15 10.00
C THR A 657 7.74 3.90 10.84
N SER A 658 8.79 3.95 11.65
CA SER A 658 9.12 2.92 12.64
C SER A 658 8.96 3.36 14.08
N VAL A 659 8.88 4.67 14.36
CA VAL A 659 8.78 5.20 15.73
C VAL A 659 7.60 6.17 15.88
N GLU A 660 7.59 7.30 15.18
CA GLU A 660 6.55 8.32 15.30
C GLU A 660 6.04 8.81 13.94
N LEU A 661 4.73 9.01 13.86
CA LEU A 661 4.02 9.55 12.72
C LEU A 661 3.48 10.95 13.03
N HIS A 662 3.82 11.91 12.19
CA HIS A 662 3.40 13.31 12.33
C HIS A 662 2.55 13.69 11.12
N LEU A 663 1.25 13.90 11.32
CA LEU A 663 0.29 14.16 10.25
C LEU A 663 -0.03 15.65 10.17
N ILE A 664 0.30 16.27 9.05
CA ILE A 664 0.05 17.69 8.80
C ILE A 664 -1.32 17.85 8.16
N ASP A 665 -2.25 18.47 8.88
CA ASP A 665 -3.64 18.69 8.51
C ASP A 665 -4.33 17.38 8.01
N PRO A 666 -4.42 16.33 8.85
CA PRO A 666 -5.05 15.07 8.48
C PRO A 666 -6.55 15.24 8.20
N PRO A 667 -7.11 14.43 7.28
CA PRO A 667 -8.55 14.41 7.05
C PRO A 667 -9.30 13.96 8.33
N ASN A 668 -10.41 14.64 8.62
CA ASN A 668 -11.39 14.20 9.61
C ASN A 668 -12.75 14.10 8.88
N ILE A 669 -12.99 12.96 8.24
CA ILE A 669 -14.19 12.72 7.43
C ILE A 669 -14.94 11.53 8.04
N PRO A 670 -15.76 11.76 9.08
CA PRO A 670 -16.50 10.69 9.72
C PRO A 670 -17.71 10.24 8.88
N LEU A 671 -18.31 9.09 9.21
CA LEU A 671 -19.43 8.54 8.44
C LEU A 671 -20.63 9.49 8.41
N GLY A 672 -20.98 9.98 7.21
CA GLY A 672 -22.04 10.98 7.04
C GLY A 672 -21.57 12.44 7.16
N GLY A 673 -20.29 12.67 7.44
CA GLY A 673 -19.67 13.99 7.38
C GLY A 673 -19.67 14.53 5.96
N GLY A 674 -20.09 15.79 5.78
CA GLY A 674 -20.19 16.42 4.46
C GLY A 674 -21.54 16.25 3.75
N LEU A 675 -22.59 15.91 4.50
CA LEU A 675 -23.98 15.96 4.03
C LEU A 675 -24.36 17.37 3.55
N THR A 676 -24.93 17.47 2.34
CA THR A 676 -25.35 18.76 1.78
C THR A 676 -26.86 18.98 1.90
N PRO A 677 -27.33 20.12 2.42
CA PRO A 677 -28.75 20.41 2.49
C PRO A 677 -29.31 20.73 1.10
N ILE A 678 -30.44 20.12 0.73
CA ILE A 678 -31.24 20.54 -0.42
C ILE A 678 -32.22 21.60 0.06
N GLN A 679 -32.07 22.83 -0.43
CA GLN A 679 -33.03 23.88 -0.09
C GLN A 679 -34.41 23.57 -0.68
N PRO A 680 -35.48 23.58 0.14
CA PRO A 680 -36.83 23.40 -0.36
C PRO A 680 -37.25 24.61 -1.19
N SER A 681 -37.86 24.38 -2.34
CA SER A 681 -38.36 25.43 -3.25
C SER A 681 -39.61 26.16 -2.73
N TYR A 682 -40.20 25.69 -1.63
CA TYR A 682 -41.43 26.20 -1.05
C TYR A 682 -41.47 25.96 0.47
N ILE A 683 -41.77 27.00 1.26
CA ILE A 683 -41.97 26.93 2.71
C ILE A 683 -43.48 27.00 3.00
N PRO A 684 -44.10 25.97 3.61
CA PRO A 684 -45.51 25.97 3.97
C PRO A 684 -45.92 27.12 4.90
N GLU A 685 -47.14 27.65 4.75
CA GLU A 685 -47.67 28.78 5.55
C GLU A 685 -47.73 28.49 7.06
N HIS A 686 -47.98 27.24 7.47
CA HIS A 686 -48.03 26.84 8.88
C HIS A 686 -46.67 26.91 9.60
N LEU A 687 -45.58 27.05 8.83
CA LEU A 687 -44.22 27.21 9.32
C LEU A 687 -43.72 28.67 9.25
N GLN A 688 -44.53 29.59 8.71
CA GLN A 688 -44.19 31.01 8.56
C GLN A 688 -44.62 31.86 9.78
N GLN A 689 -45.44 31.33 10.69
CA GLN A 689 -45.92 32.03 11.87
C GLN A 689 -45.04 31.77 13.10
N THR A 690 -43.89 32.43 13.17
CA THR A 690 -43.17 32.67 14.44
C THR A 690 -42.44 34.01 14.39
N ALA A 691 -43.18 35.09 14.16
CA ALA A 691 -42.67 36.45 14.36
C ALA A 691 -43.80 37.50 14.49
N SER A 692 -44.77 37.30 15.39
CA SER A 692 -45.51 38.39 16.07
C SER A 692 -46.72 37.88 16.86
N ASP A 693 -46.78 38.32 18.11
CA ASP A 693 -47.97 38.61 18.92
C ASP A 693 -48.61 37.51 19.79
N LEU A 694 -48.31 37.66 21.09
CA LEU A 694 -49.12 37.30 22.25
C LEU A 694 -50.25 38.32 22.42
N ASN A 695 -51.49 37.86 22.45
CA ASN A 695 -52.66 38.35 23.22
C ASN A 695 -53.97 38.11 22.43
N ASP A 696 -54.78 37.14 22.87
CA ASP A 696 -56.11 37.41 23.48
C ASP A 696 -56.95 36.13 23.55
N GLU A 697 -57.90 36.19 24.49
CA GLU A 697 -58.56 35.11 25.22
C GLU A 697 -59.64 34.29 24.46
N LEU A 698 -59.70 32.98 24.81
CA LEU A 698 -60.84 32.07 25.03
C LEU A 698 -62.27 32.54 24.61
N HIS A 699 -63.08 31.79 23.84
CA HIS A 699 -63.88 30.57 24.18
C HIS A 699 -64.89 30.27 23.01
N PRO A 700 -65.80 29.26 23.08
CA PRO A 700 -65.70 27.85 22.65
C PRO A 700 -66.66 27.51 21.47
N THR A 701 -66.66 26.28 20.93
CA THR A 701 -67.86 25.42 20.66
C THR A 701 -67.56 24.24 19.73
N ASP A 702 -67.85 23.05 20.26
CA ASP A 702 -68.41 21.83 19.66
C ASP A 702 -67.63 21.03 18.59
N ASP A 703 -66.85 20.08 19.11
CA ASP A 703 -66.50 18.84 18.42
C ASP A 703 -67.73 17.96 18.21
N VAL A 704 -68.04 17.65 16.94
CA VAL A 704 -68.89 16.51 16.57
C VAL A 704 -67.98 15.42 16.02
N THR A 705 -67.70 14.42 16.86
CA THR A 705 -67.14 13.12 16.46
C THR A 705 -68.13 12.36 15.58
N VAL A 706 -67.73 11.98 14.36
CA VAL A 706 -68.41 10.96 13.55
C VAL A 706 -67.48 9.75 13.42
N THR A 707 -67.76 8.73 14.22
CA THR A 707 -67.30 7.34 14.01
C THR A 707 -68.13 6.71 12.89
N ALA A 708 -67.50 6.27 11.81
CA ALA A 708 -68.16 5.52 10.74
C ALA A 708 -67.76 4.03 10.79
N THR A 709 -68.68 3.20 11.28
CA THR A 709 -68.73 1.75 11.04
C THR A 709 -69.23 1.47 9.62
N CYS A 710 -68.74 0.41 8.98
CA CYS A 710 -69.05 0.05 7.59
C CYS A 710 -70.29 -0.87 7.54
N ASP A 711 -71.40 -0.41 6.95
CA ASP A 711 -72.66 -1.15 6.84
C ASP A 711 -72.79 -1.94 5.53
N LYS A 712 -73.24 -3.21 5.63
CA LYS A 712 -73.41 -4.14 4.48
C LYS A 712 -74.37 -3.64 3.39
N GLU A 713 -75.35 -2.79 3.72
CA GLU A 713 -76.31 -2.25 2.74
C GLU A 713 -75.65 -1.29 1.73
N GLN A 714 -74.62 -0.53 2.13
CA GLN A 714 -73.89 0.37 1.23
C GLN A 714 -73.01 -0.41 0.23
N HIS A 715 -72.55 -1.59 0.64
CA HIS A 715 -71.72 -2.46 -0.19
C HIS A 715 -72.53 -3.05 -1.37
N ASP A 716 -73.73 -3.56 -1.10
CA ASP A 716 -74.60 -4.14 -2.13
C ASP A 716 -75.12 -3.09 -3.13
N GLN A 717 -75.33 -1.85 -2.66
CA GLN A 717 -75.77 -0.73 -3.50
C GLN A 717 -74.67 -0.23 -4.46
N ALA A 718 -73.41 -0.27 -4.02
CA ALA A 718 -72.24 0.09 -4.85
C ALA A 718 -72.04 -0.89 -6.02
N ILE A 719 -72.26 -2.18 -5.77
CA ILE A 719 -72.15 -3.25 -6.78
C ILE A 719 -73.26 -3.11 -7.83
N ALA A 720 -74.49 -2.81 -7.41
CA ALA A 720 -75.62 -2.58 -8.32
C ALA A 720 -75.43 -1.34 -9.23
N LEU A 721 -74.60 -0.37 -8.83
CA LEU A 721 -74.29 0.85 -9.58
C LEU A 721 -73.05 0.73 -10.48
N GLY A 722 -72.41 -0.45 -10.54
CA GLY A 722 -71.35 -0.77 -11.49
C GLY A 722 -69.92 -0.80 -10.94
N ILE A 723 -69.71 -0.79 -9.62
CA ILE A 723 -68.37 -0.89 -9.00
C ILE A 723 -67.95 -2.36 -8.85
N PRO A 724 -66.73 -2.77 -9.28
CA PRO A 724 -66.26 -4.16 -9.14
C PRO A 724 -66.10 -4.59 -7.68
N GLN A 725 -66.56 -5.80 -7.33
CA GLN A 725 -66.56 -6.35 -5.96
C GLN A 725 -65.19 -6.34 -5.26
N ASP A 726 -64.10 -6.52 -6.01
CA ASP A 726 -62.75 -6.70 -5.46
C ASP A 726 -61.90 -5.42 -5.43
N ASN A 727 -62.49 -4.23 -5.65
CA ASN A 727 -61.73 -2.97 -5.67
C ASN A 727 -62.01 -2.09 -4.44
N ALA A 728 -61.30 -2.39 -3.34
CA ALA A 728 -61.43 -1.68 -2.04
C ALA A 728 -61.19 -0.16 -2.13
N CYS A 729 -60.39 0.31 -3.08
CA CYS A 729 -60.12 1.73 -3.27
C CYS A 729 -61.28 2.47 -3.94
N LEU A 730 -61.92 1.87 -4.95
CA LEU A 730 -63.12 2.47 -5.58
C LEU A 730 -64.29 2.49 -4.58
N MET A 731 -64.41 1.46 -3.74
CA MET A 731 -65.40 1.43 -2.66
C MET A 731 -65.15 2.54 -1.62
N SER A 732 -63.89 2.82 -1.29
CA SER A 732 -63.56 3.94 -0.39
C SER A 732 -63.94 5.31 -1.00
N ILE A 733 -63.71 5.50 -2.31
CA ILE A 733 -64.12 6.72 -3.02
C ILE A 733 -65.66 6.83 -3.04
N PHE A 734 -66.38 5.75 -3.34
CA PHE A 734 -67.83 5.71 -3.36
C PHE A 734 -68.46 6.03 -2.01
N ASN A 735 -67.98 5.42 -0.92
CA ASN A 735 -68.48 5.69 0.44
C ASN A 735 -68.28 7.15 0.84
N ARG A 736 -67.16 7.76 0.44
CA ARG A 736 -66.91 9.18 0.68
C ARG A 736 -67.80 10.07 -0.17
N VAL A 737 -68.05 9.71 -1.43
CA VAL A 737 -69.03 10.42 -2.28
C VAL A 737 -70.42 10.35 -1.63
N GLN A 738 -70.87 9.16 -1.22
CA GLN A 738 -72.15 8.97 -0.51
C GLN A 738 -72.24 9.78 0.78
N ALA A 739 -71.20 9.77 1.61
CA ALA A 739 -71.16 10.57 2.84
C ALA A 739 -71.28 12.08 2.57
N LEU A 740 -70.68 12.57 1.49
CA LEU A 740 -70.71 14.00 1.12
C LEU A 740 -72.04 14.44 0.49
N ILE A 741 -72.80 13.51 -0.08
CA ILE A 741 -74.14 13.79 -0.63
C ILE A 741 -75.28 13.37 0.32
N ALA A 742 -74.99 12.72 1.45
CA ALA A 742 -75.98 12.32 2.44
C ALA A 742 -76.74 13.55 2.97
N GLY A 743 -78.08 13.48 2.94
CA GLY A 743 -78.94 14.61 3.31
C GLY A 743 -79.06 15.72 2.25
N SER A 744 -78.62 15.47 1.01
CA SER A 744 -78.79 16.39 -0.13
C SER A 744 -79.89 15.94 -1.10
N GLU A 745 -80.29 16.85 -2.00
CA GLU A 745 -81.31 16.59 -3.03
C GLU A 745 -80.79 15.74 -4.22
N PHE A 746 -79.51 15.32 -4.19
CA PHE A 746 -78.86 14.61 -5.29
C PHE A 746 -78.81 13.10 -5.06
N ARG A 747 -79.19 12.32 -6.09
CA ARG A 747 -79.12 10.85 -6.07
C ARG A 747 -78.23 10.32 -7.18
N ILE A 748 -77.43 9.29 -6.90
CA ILE A 748 -76.57 8.63 -7.90
C ILE A 748 -77.43 7.74 -8.79
N LEU A 749 -77.38 7.96 -10.10
CA LEU A 749 -78.07 7.16 -11.12
C LEU A 749 -77.18 6.06 -11.70
N GLU A 750 -75.94 6.39 -12.05
CA GLU A 750 -75.04 5.49 -12.78
C GLU A 750 -73.58 5.89 -12.52
N ILE A 751 -72.69 4.90 -12.40
CA ILE A 751 -71.25 5.10 -12.28
C ILE A 751 -70.56 4.35 -13.42
N LYS A 752 -69.67 5.03 -14.14
CA LYS A 752 -68.81 4.40 -15.16
C LYS A 752 -67.35 4.49 -14.75
N HIS A 753 -66.74 3.33 -14.61
CA HIS A 753 -65.33 3.19 -14.27
C HIS A 753 -64.44 3.23 -15.51
N GLN A 754 -63.40 4.07 -15.48
CA GLN A 754 -62.35 4.16 -16.49
C GLN A 754 -60.97 4.22 -15.81
N GLN A 755 -59.90 3.93 -16.56
CA GLN A 755 -58.55 3.95 -16.00
C GLN A 755 -58.21 5.36 -15.49
N TYR A 756 -58.04 5.49 -14.17
CA TYR A 756 -57.75 6.75 -13.45
C TYR A 756 -58.89 7.78 -13.43
N GLN A 757 -60.13 7.37 -13.73
CA GLN A 757 -61.30 8.25 -13.74
C GLN A 757 -62.61 7.51 -13.43
N GLU A 758 -63.38 8.01 -12.48
CA GLU A 758 -64.79 7.64 -12.28
C GLU A 758 -65.71 8.71 -12.87
N ALA A 759 -66.69 8.32 -13.69
CA ALA A 759 -67.73 9.21 -14.17
C ALA A 759 -69.06 8.92 -13.47
N TYR A 760 -69.46 9.82 -12.56
CA TYR A 760 -70.72 9.74 -11.82
C TYR A 760 -71.83 10.52 -12.52
N ARG A 761 -73.02 9.94 -12.55
CA ARG A 761 -74.27 10.61 -12.93
C ARG A 761 -75.16 10.78 -11.72
N PHE A 762 -75.54 12.03 -11.45
CA PHE A 762 -76.46 12.40 -10.39
C PHE A 762 -77.75 12.96 -10.99
N VAL A 763 -78.87 12.82 -10.28
CA VAL A 763 -80.14 13.49 -10.57
C VAL A 763 -80.57 14.32 -9.37
N ASP A 764 -81.07 15.52 -9.62
CA ASP A 764 -81.68 16.37 -8.59
C ASP A 764 -83.21 16.19 -8.52
N GLN A 765 -83.86 16.89 -7.59
CA GLN A 765 -85.31 16.82 -7.38
C GLN A 765 -86.16 17.36 -8.55
N HIS A 766 -85.55 18.06 -9.52
CA HIS A 766 -86.18 18.58 -10.72
C HIS A 766 -85.94 17.68 -11.95
N ASN A 767 -85.34 16.50 -11.73
CA ASN A 767 -85.01 15.49 -12.74
C ASN A 767 -83.89 15.92 -13.71
N ASP A 768 -83.07 16.91 -13.32
CA ASP A 768 -81.93 17.34 -14.12
C ASP A 768 -80.72 16.42 -13.89
N VAL A 769 -80.11 15.96 -14.99
CA VAL A 769 -79.00 15.00 -14.94
C VAL A 769 -77.66 15.72 -14.95
N ILE A 770 -76.91 15.56 -13.86
CA ILE A 770 -75.59 16.16 -13.63
C ILE A 770 -74.52 15.08 -13.81
N LYS A 771 -73.46 15.38 -14.57
CA LYS A 771 -72.34 14.47 -14.84
C LYS A 771 -71.07 15.01 -14.20
N ILE A 772 -70.44 14.24 -13.32
CA ILE A 772 -69.20 14.61 -12.64
C ILE A 772 -68.13 13.56 -12.90
N ALA A 773 -66.96 14.01 -13.34
CA ALA A 773 -65.78 13.17 -13.50
C ALA A 773 -64.83 13.37 -12.30
N ILE A 774 -64.45 12.26 -11.66
CA ILE A 774 -63.51 12.21 -10.55
C ILE A 774 -62.25 11.50 -11.04
N HIS A 775 -61.16 12.25 -11.19
CA HIS A 775 -59.86 11.71 -11.60
C HIS A 775 -59.01 11.39 -10.37
N TYR A 776 -58.26 10.30 -10.44
CA TYR A 776 -57.36 9.85 -9.35
C TYR A 776 -56.10 9.20 -9.91
N ASN A 777 -55.00 9.23 -9.16
CA ASN A 777 -53.74 8.64 -9.61
C ASN A 777 -53.66 7.11 -9.35
N SER A 778 -52.55 6.46 -9.74
CA SER A 778 -52.31 5.03 -9.50
C SER A 778 -52.23 4.59 -8.04
N LYS A 779 -52.29 5.54 -7.10
CA LYS A 779 -52.41 5.31 -5.65
C LYS A 779 -53.81 5.68 -5.12
N HIS A 780 -54.79 5.85 -6.02
CA HIS A 780 -56.21 6.15 -5.75
C HIS A 780 -56.49 7.45 -4.98
N ASN A 781 -55.54 8.38 -4.96
CA ASN A 781 -55.78 9.73 -4.43
C ASN A 781 -56.49 10.59 -5.49
N VAL A 782 -57.64 11.18 -5.12
CA VAL A 782 -58.44 12.03 -6.00
C VAL A 782 -57.67 13.30 -6.34
N SER A 783 -57.30 13.46 -7.60
CA SER A 783 -56.52 14.58 -8.12
C SER A 783 -57.41 15.73 -8.57
N SER A 784 -58.57 15.44 -9.17
CA SER A 784 -59.53 16.47 -9.58
C SER A 784 -60.95 15.93 -9.66
N VAL A 785 -61.92 16.79 -9.34
CA VAL A 785 -63.35 16.57 -9.53
C VAL A 785 -63.80 17.68 -10.48
N ARG A 786 -64.49 17.34 -11.57
CA ARG A 786 -64.94 18.29 -12.59
C ARG A 786 -66.35 17.97 -13.07
N THR A 787 -67.21 18.97 -13.15
CA THR A 787 -68.51 18.83 -13.83
C THR A 787 -68.36 18.87 -15.36
N GLN A 788 -69.14 18.06 -16.07
CA GLN A 788 -69.16 18.05 -17.54
C GLN A 788 -70.30 18.89 -18.14
N ASN A 789 -71.30 19.28 -17.35
CA ASN A 789 -72.43 20.12 -17.78
C ASN A 789 -72.58 21.32 -16.84
N MET A 790 -72.73 22.54 -17.37
CA MET A 790 -72.83 23.78 -16.59
C MET A 790 -74.28 24.12 -16.24
N SER A 791 -74.67 23.90 -14.99
CA SER A 791 -75.90 24.41 -14.37
C SER A 791 -75.59 24.93 -12.95
N ALA A 792 -76.46 25.75 -12.37
CA ALA A 792 -76.24 26.27 -11.01
C ALA A 792 -76.10 25.14 -9.97
N ASN A 793 -76.87 24.07 -10.14
CA ASN A 793 -76.84 22.88 -9.27
C ASN A 793 -75.57 22.04 -9.47
N SER A 794 -74.97 22.04 -10.67
CA SER A 794 -73.75 21.26 -10.92
C SER A 794 -72.49 21.88 -10.29
N SER A 795 -72.45 23.21 -10.17
CA SER A 795 -71.34 23.91 -9.51
C SER A 795 -71.37 23.72 -7.99
N GLN A 796 -72.57 23.67 -7.39
CA GLN A 796 -72.75 23.42 -5.97
C GLN A 796 -72.33 21.99 -5.58
N LEU A 797 -72.69 21.00 -6.42
CA LEU A 797 -72.31 19.61 -6.20
C LEU A 797 -70.79 19.39 -6.38
N GLU A 798 -70.16 20.03 -7.37
CA GLU A 798 -68.71 19.99 -7.56
C GLU A 798 -67.95 20.59 -6.37
N GLN A 799 -68.41 21.73 -5.84
CA GLN A 799 -67.80 22.35 -4.66
C GLN A 799 -67.88 21.43 -3.44
N ARG A 800 -69.00 20.74 -3.22
CA ARG A 800 -69.15 19.74 -2.16
C ARG A 800 -68.21 18.54 -2.32
N LEU A 801 -68.15 17.99 -3.54
CA LEU A 801 -67.32 16.81 -3.82
C LEU A 801 -65.82 17.16 -3.91
N SER A 802 -65.45 18.43 -4.00
CA SER A 802 -64.04 18.87 -3.95
C SER A 802 -63.33 18.49 -2.64
N ALA A 803 -64.08 18.23 -1.56
CA ALA A 803 -63.58 17.73 -0.28
C ALA A 803 -62.95 16.32 -0.37
N LEU A 804 -63.21 15.57 -1.45
CA LEU A 804 -62.58 14.28 -1.73
C LEU A 804 -61.06 14.37 -1.95
N LYS A 805 -60.52 15.56 -2.23
CA LYS A 805 -59.08 15.81 -2.43
C LYS A 805 -58.23 15.68 -1.16
N ARG A 806 -58.85 15.58 0.03
CA ARG A 806 -58.12 15.36 1.29
C ARG A 806 -57.76 13.86 1.43
N PRO A 807 -56.50 13.49 1.73
CA PRO A 807 -56.10 12.10 1.90
C PRO A 807 -56.67 11.51 3.21
N THR A 808 -56.93 10.19 3.20
CA THR A 808 -57.45 9.42 4.33
C THR A 808 -56.40 9.30 5.44
N ALA A 809 -56.75 9.68 6.67
CA ALA A 809 -55.97 9.31 7.86
C ALA A 809 -56.18 7.82 8.14
N SER A 810 -55.14 7.00 7.96
CA SER A 810 -55.13 5.62 8.43
C SER A 810 -54.65 5.55 9.88
N MET A 811 -55.27 4.64 10.61
CA MET A 811 -55.13 4.36 12.04
C MET A 811 -53.67 4.23 12.52
N THR A 812 -53.41 4.79 13.69
CA THR A 812 -52.22 4.56 14.53
C THR A 812 -52.17 3.11 15.01
N PRO A 813 -51.02 2.41 14.92
CA PRO A 813 -50.68 1.35 15.86
C PRO A 813 -50.02 1.98 17.09
N GLU A 814 -50.39 1.46 18.26
CA GLU A 814 -49.81 1.76 19.55
C GLU A 814 -48.31 1.41 19.60
N ALA A 815 -47.61 2.08 20.51
CA ALA A 815 -46.17 1.96 20.70
C ALA A 815 -45.75 0.54 21.12
N GLU A 816 -44.95 -0.12 20.29
CA GLU A 816 -44.09 -1.22 20.69
C GLU A 816 -42.63 -0.82 20.45
N ASP A 817 -41.80 -0.98 21.48
CA ASP A 817 -40.34 -0.85 21.44
C ASP A 817 -39.78 -1.71 20.30
N THR A 818 -39.51 -1.07 19.17
CA THR A 818 -38.96 -1.73 17.99
C THR A 818 -37.48 -1.43 17.91
N THR A 819 -36.66 -2.41 18.27
CA THR A 819 -35.24 -2.46 17.87
C THR A 819 -35.18 -2.27 16.36
N ILE A 820 -34.73 -1.10 15.90
CA ILE A 820 -34.66 -0.74 14.49
C ILE A 820 -33.58 -1.63 13.83
N THR A 821 -33.99 -2.52 12.93
CA THR A 821 -33.07 -3.39 12.18
C THR A 821 -32.71 -2.77 10.85
N PHE A 822 -31.40 -2.71 10.55
CA PHE A 822 -30.86 -2.18 9.31
C PHE A 822 -30.33 -3.30 8.41
N GLU A 823 -30.60 -3.21 7.10
CA GLU A 823 -30.14 -4.21 6.13
C GLU A 823 -28.61 -4.17 5.91
N GLN A 824 -27.97 -3.03 6.16
CA GLN A 824 -26.53 -2.83 5.93
C GLN A 824 -25.89 -2.18 7.16
N GLU A 825 -24.68 -2.63 7.51
CA GLU A 825 -23.98 -2.22 8.72
C GLU A 825 -23.71 -0.70 8.78
N PHE A 826 -23.34 -0.08 7.67
CA PHE A 826 -23.07 1.36 7.63
C PHE A 826 -24.31 2.21 7.95
N LEU A 827 -25.52 1.69 7.71
CA LEU A 827 -26.77 2.37 8.09
C LEU A 827 -27.00 2.31 9.59
N ALA A 828 -26.70 1.17 10.22
CA ALA A 828 -26.75 1.01 11.66
C ALA A 828 -25.71 1.90 12.36
N GLN A 829 -24.48 1.94 11.84
CA GLN A 829 -23.42 2.81 12.36
C GLN A 829 -23.80 4.29 12.24
N PHE A 830 -24.36 4.72 11.11
CA PHE A 830 -24.85 6.09 10.94
C PHE A 830 -26.00 6.42 11.89
N HIS A 831 -26.94 5.50 12.08
CA HIS A 831 -28.05 5.68 13.02
C HIS A 831 -27.55 5.82 14.47
N GLN A 832 -26.62 4.95 14.90
CA GLN A 832 -26.02 5.03 16.23
C GLN A 832 -25.30 6.37 16.44
N ARG A 833 -24.62 6.87 15.40
CA ARG A 833 -23.97 8.18 15.46
C ARG A 833 -24.97 9.32 15.60
N LEU A 834 -26.11 9.25 14.90
CA LEU A 834 -27.20 10.21 15.08
C LEU A 834 -27.77 10.18 16.50
N ILE A 835 -27.98 8.98 17.08
CA ILE A 835 -28.42 8.84 18.48
C ILE A 835 -27.45 9.57 19.41
N ASN A 836 -26.15 9.28 19.32
CA ASN A 836 -25.13 9.88 20.18
C ASN A 836 -25.09 11.43 20.07
N LEU A 837 -25.43 12.00 18.91
CA LEU A 837 -25.52 13.45 18.68
C LEU A 837 -26.85 14.07 19.16
N CYS A 838 -27.92 13.27 19.20
CA CYS A 838 -29.26 13.70 19.60
C CYS A 838 -29.47 13.65 21.12
N GLU A 839 -28.90 12.65 21.81
CA GLU A 839 -29.03 12.45 23.27
C GLU A 839 -28.69 13.70 24.10
N PRO A 840 -27.54 14.39 23.89
CA PRO A 840 -27.20 15.60 24.66
C PRO A 840 -28.16 16.78 24.42
N ARG A 841 -28.95 16.75 23.33
CA ARG A 841 -29.85 17.84 22.91
C ARG A 841 -31.32 17.58 23.28
N SER A 842 -31.59 16.48 23.99
CA SER A 842 -32.95 16.01 24.28
C SER A 842 -33.80 15.83 23.02
N VAL A 843 -33.16 15.39 21.94
CA VAL A 843 -33.82 15.03 20.67
C VAL A 843 -33.95 13.52 20.62
N GLU A 844 -35.14 13.02 20.31
CA GLU A 844 -35.42 11.60 20.15
C GLU A 844 -35.67 11.26 18.67
N ILE A 845 -35.14 10.13 18.21
CA ILE A 845 -35.43 9.60 16.87
C ILE A 845 -36.62 8.66 16.99
N MET A 846 -37.80 9.11 16.58
CA MET A 846 -39.05 8.38 16.75
C MET A 846 -39.23 7.23 15.76
N GLN A 847 -38.81 7.45 14.52
CA GLN A 847 -39.02 6.50 13.44
C GLN A 847 -37.96 6.66 12.37
N VAL A 848 -37.48 5.53 11.85
CA VAL A 848 -36.62 5.45 10.67
C VAL A 848 -37.29 4.57 9.63
N GLN A 849 -37.51 5.11 8.42
CA GLN A 849 -38.00 4.34 7.28
C GLN A 849 -36.88 4.17 6.26
N GLN A 850 -36.49 2.92 5.97
CA GLN A 850 -35.48 2.61 4.98
C GLN A 850 -36.11 2.42 3.58
N LYS A 851 -35.47 3.01 2.56
CA LYS A 851 -35.78 2.86 1.13
C LYS A 851 -34.46 2.67 0.37
N GLU A 852 -34.52 2.10 -0.83
CA GLU A 852 -33.35 1.69 -1.64
C GLU A 852 -32.21 2.73 -1.72
N TRP A 853 -32.52 4.03 -1.72
CA TRP A 853 -31.52 5.11 -1.89
C TRP A 853 -31.62 6.24 -0.84
N TYR A 854 -32.45 6.09 0.18
CA TYR A 854 -32.59 7.09 1.24
C TYR A 854 -33.25 6.52 2.50
N GLN A 855 -32.99 7.16 3.63
CA GLN A 855 -33.70 6.95 4.89
C GLN A 855 -34.54 8.18 5.24
N ILE A 856 -35.74 7.97 5.77
CA ILE A 856 -36.56 9.04 6.35
C ILE A 856 -36.45 8.94 7.86
N TYR A 857 -35.93 9.99 8.50
CA TYR A 857 -35.81 10.13 9.94
C TYR A 857 -36.87 11.09 10.47
N THR A 858 -37.56 10.69 11.53
CA THR A 858 -38.48 11.55 12.29
C THR A 858 -37.84 11.89 13.63
N PHE A 859 -37.47 13.14 13.81
CA PHE A 859 -36.91 13.69 15.04
C PHE A 859 -38.00 14.35 15.86
N LYS A 860 -37.93 14.21 17.19
CA LYS A 860 -38.86 14.82 18.13
C LYS A 860 -38.10 15.51 19.27
N LYS A 861 -38.52 16.72 19.62
CA LYS A 861 -38.07 17.45 20.81
C LYS A 861 -39.28 18.09 21.45
N GLN A 862 -39.68 17.63 22.63
CA GLN A 862 -40.93 18.04 23.29
C GLN A 862 -42.17 17.81 22.40
N GLN A 863 -42.81 18.88 21.90
CA GLN A 863 -43.96 18.82 20.98
C GLN A 863 -43.54 19.02 19.50
N ASP A 864 -42.30 19.43 19.25
CA ASP A 864 -41.82 19.71 17.90
C ASP A 864 -41.35 18.41 17.22
N ILE A 865 -41.87 18.18 16.02
CA ILE A 865 -41.52 17.12 15.08
C ILE A 865 -40.81 17.72 13.87
N ALA A 866 -39.71 17.10 13.43
CA ALA A 866 -39.02 17.39 12.19
C ALA A 866 -38.73 16.11 11.41
N VAL A 867 -39.07 16.08 10.12
CA VAL A 867 -38.91 14.91 9.25
C VAL A 867 -37.88 15.21 8.17
N PHE A 868 -36.85 14.36 8.08
CA PHE A 868 -35.75 14.52 7.14
C PHE A 868 -35.56 13.29 6.28
N LYS A 869 -35.35 13.53 4.99
CA LYS A 869 -34.93 12.52 4.02
C LYS A 869 -33.42 12.64 3.83
N ILE A 870 -32.69 11.55 4.04
CA ILE A 870 -31.23 11.48 3.94
C ILE A 870 -30.87 10.45 2.86
N TRP A 871 -30.17 10.89 1.81
CA TRP A 871 -29.82 10.03 0.68
C TRP A 871 -28.45 9.40 0.83
N TYR A 872 -28.35 8.14 0.41
CA TYR A 872 -27.10 7.39 0.33
C TYR A 872 -26.94 6.72 -1.04
N SER A 873 -25.75 6.19 -1.31
CA SER A 873 -25.38 5.58 -2.60
C SER A 873 -24.91 4.13 -2.43
N ALA A 874 -24.75 3.42 -3.55
CA ALA A 874 -24.26 2.04 -3.58
C ALA A 874 -22.84 1.90 -3.01
N LYS A 875 -22.09 3.02 -2.98
CA LYS A 875 -20.76 3.12 -2.38
C LYS A 875 -20.79 3.36 -0.87
N GLN A 876 -21.95 3.16 -0.24
CA GLN A 876 -22.20 3.34 1.20
C GLN A 876 -21.86 4.76 1.70
N ARG A 877 -22.07 5.77 0.84
CA ARG A 877 -21.85 7.18 1.17
C ARG A 877 -23.15 7.95 1.25
N PHE A 878 -23.30 8.71 2.32
CA PHE A 878 -24.31 9.76 2.45
C PHE A 878 -23.92 10.97 1.60
N SER A 879 -24.90 11.66 1.03
CA SER A 879 -24.66 12.70 0.02
C SER A 879 -25.38 14.01 0.32
N ARG A 880 -26.69 13.91 0.50
CA ARG A 880 -27.59 15.05 0.64
C ARG A 880 -28.72 14.72 1.59
N PHE A 881 -29.36 15.75 2.12
CA PHE A 881 -30.53 15.61 2.95
C PHE A 881 -31.53 16.76 2.72
N GLN A 882 -32.79 16.54 3.05
CA GLN A 882 -33.88 17.49 2.80
C GLN A 882 -34.93 17.38 3.90
N ALA A 883 -35.38 18.52 4.43
CA ALA A 883 -36.52 18.57 5.32
C ALA A 883 -37.83 18.40 4.53
N GLU A 884 -38.68 17.47 4.96
CA GLU A 884 -40.05 17.32 4.47
C GLU A 884 -40.94 18.33 5.20
N LEU A 885 -40.87 19.62 4.80
CA LEU A 885 -41.48 20.74 5.54
C LEU A 885 -42.99 20.57 5.81
N LYS A 886 -43.71 19.82 4.97
CA LYS A 886 -45.14 19.53 5.20
C LYS A 886 -45.41 18.66 6.43
N GLN A 887 -44.41 17.93 6.90
CA GLN A 887 -44.47 17.03 8.06
C GLN A 887 -43.68 17.60 9.26
N CYS A 888 -43.16 18.81 9.13
CA CYS A 888 -42.46 19.50 10.21
C CYS A 888 -43.40 20.46 10.91
N SER A 889 -43.18 20.63 12.21
CA SER A 889 -43.99 21.44 13.13
C SER A 889 -43.42 22.85 13.38
N SER A 890 -42.09 22.99 13.37
CA SER A 890 -41.39 24.20 13.82
C SER A 890 -40.13 24.45 12.97
N MET A 891 -39.99 25.66 12.41
CA MET A 891 -38.80 26.06 11.63
C MET A 891 -37.52 26.18 12.47
N PRO A 892 -37.55 26.74 13.69
CA PRO A 892 -36.39 26.71 14.57
C PRO A 892 -35.87 25.29 14.83
N PHE A 893 -36.77 24.32 15.05
CA PHE A 893 -36.36 22.94 15.25
C PHE A 893 -35.82 22.29 13.96
N VAL A 894 -36.40 22.60 12.80
CA VAL A 894 -35.83 22.20 11.50
C VAL A 894 -34.44 22.78 11.30
N GLN A 895 -34.17 24.03 11.70
CA GLN A 895 -32.84 24.64 11.63
C GLN A 895 -31.85 23.97 12.58
N GLU A 896 -32.27 23.63 13.80
CA GLU A 896 -31.47 22.88 14.78
C GLU A 896 -31.04 21.51 14.21
N ILE A 897 -31.97 20.75 13.61
CA ILE A 897 -31.64 19.47 12.99
C ILE A 897 -30.81 19.65 11.71
N ASN A 898 -31.02 20.71 10.93
CA ASN A 898 -30.13 21.03 9.80
C ASN A 898 -28.69 21.24 10.29
N GLN A 899 -28.50 22.01 11.37
CA GLN A 899 -27.19 22.25 11.97
C GLN A 899 -26.56 20.94 12.45
N LEU A 900 -27.34 20.07 13.09
CA LEU A 900 -26.91 18.73 13.50
C LEU A 900 -26.44 17.89 12.32
N LEU A 901 -27.20 17.90 11.22
CA LEU A 901 -26.91 17.13 10.01
C LEU A 901 -25.75 17.71 9.16
N THR A 902 -25.35 18.96 9.39
CA THR A 902 -24.24 19.62 8.64
C THR A 902 -22.97 19.80 9.47
N GLU A 903 -23.06 20.42 10.63
CA GLU A 903 -21.90 20.85 11.42
C GLU A 903 -21.47 19.75 12.40
N ASP A 904 -22.42 19.25 13.19
CA ASP A 904 -22.09 18.26 14.23
C ASP A 904 -21.72 16.89 13.65
N LEU A 905 -22.36 16.49 12.55
CA LEU A 905 -22.03 15.27 11.82
C LEU A 905 -20.67 15.36 11.11
N ALA A 906 -20.13 16.56 10.91
CA ALA A 906 -18.81 16.77 10.31
C ALA A 906 -17.66 16.72 11.32
N VAL A 907 -17.96 16.77 12.63
CA VAL A 907 -17.00 16.66 13.74
C VAL A 907 -17.01 15.23 14.27
#